data_AF-A0A8H3ZN87-F1
#
_entry.id   AF-A0A8H3ZN87-F1
#
_cell.length_a   1.000
_cell.length_b   1.000
_cell.length_c   1.000
_cell.angle_alpha   90.00
_cell.angle_beta   90.00
_cell.angle_gamma   90.00
#
_symmetry.space_group_name_H-M   'P 1'
#
loop_
_entity.id
_entity.type
_entity.pdbx_description
1 polymer ?
#
loop_
_entity_poly.entity_id
_entity_poly.type
_entity_poly.pdbx_seq_one_letter_code
_entity_poly.pdbx_strand_id
1 'polypeptide(L)'
;MMWLFSALSWALFLGLSVWADSDSNNGKGQNPEFYNSARHAAADPYVLYDWESGQYYAYSTEGADDGYHFAIYVSPDLSTWRKHPGGVLKACYDDQMKQIDGGQACWARDWQWAPETYYNAKTGWYFFFFAGRLREDMAKDHFRYSKFEEPSKLGVAVSRSPTGPFKEIQSEPIGYYPFDPDYHDVNLIMDDKQMLPPKTQEEGKQAPKGTYIPTIDPNIFFDKDGRIYLYTSRNAYRNWNWDEKLGKYIEESNIIVVKMDRAWWDDPFARTMPDISSSEVDVHARDAPDLPSNITSYNGTGEIGNPPRKDGWKTVISYGADPQQWENFHVDDYEKNNGTKKDRRWSEGSTVIRRTGKDGKATYLLTYSANNYEASNYGVGFATAESPLGPFRKSAKNPVLSQAPDAEIPIYSTGHGSIVASPPKNTRSRVGAQEVTQSTPEGAELFYVHHARNDTTRDRSIYTTRMSLDDSSIYFGSDNAITMNLTSLDQPLPLNTYPIQLEIGCPRGRNFDSQFEVRVVSKTGASFDLTEDSNRVVAQPETIEASSIEPVRGRDGTFVLKFDKSSVQELAYQRSSVKGNWTLVNSQKVAAGLAPASTVCNMRKDILVPAMDIRNYLKRSHSDSSSDESQIPPRKVAKSASTKPKTTAKASAAKKPAAQKAKATSPNKTYDEAIKSIDKTYAQFLKKYKPNGSWTADEFSAGFARLLPMAQAIKDESLPLAFNLILDIGEHSYGDVDYGAKTCGYGDTDEPFQAMDNALLEIIESRLEDCTDHECNDVAFILSPTTDDMGTSQDELREALKPKGIRNKSQFLMNDRARRGDQQLLMTRRRTRRMDTVDWAGNALNDLSETRRRIDSWGLGKHYFAKSIAKLSAIKGIDVPRYNDYHQSFGM
;
A
#
# COMPACT_ATOMS: atom_id res chain seq x y z
N MET A 1 -10.46 20.72 67.14
CA MET A 1 -9.43 20.94 68.18
C MET A 1 -8.09 21.06 67.48
N MET A 2 -7.20 21.94 67.93
CA MET A 2 -6.09 22.49 67.13
C MET A 2 -4.75 22.16 67.80
N TRP A 3 -3.67 22.04 67.02
CA TRP A 3 -2.26 22.46 67.27
C TRP A 3 -1.18 21.53 66.71
N LEU A 4 -0.13 22.14 66.14
CA LEU A 4 1.16 21.55 65.77
C LEU A 4 2.09 21.51 66.99
N PHE A 5 3.21 20.77 66.93
CA PHE A 5 4.56 21.37 66.80
C PHE A 5 5.70 20.33 66.57
N SER A 6 6.83 20.84 66.09
CA SER A 6 7.98 20.14 65.49
C SER A 6 9.13 19.82 66.45
N ALA A 7 10.07 18.93 66.06
CA ALA A 7 11.53 19.11 66.29
C ALA A 7 12.40 18.10 65.50
N LEU A 8 13.62 18.53 65.11
CA LEU A 8 14.66 17.73 64.42
C LEU A 8 15.57 16.96 65.42
N SER A 9 16.29 15.95 64.94
CA SER A 9 17.68 15.65 65.33
C SER A 9 18.46 14.88 64.26
N TRP A 10 19.78 14.80 64.41
CA TRP A 10 20.76 14.77 63.31
C TRP A 10 21.40 13.41 62.96
N ALA A 11 21.87 13.36 61.70
CA ALA A 11 23.12 12.76 61.18
C ALA A 11 23.34 11.23 61.19
N LEU A 12 23.59 10.70 59.99
CA LEU A 12 24.87 10.03 59.68
C LEU A 12 25.16 10.09 58.17
N PHE A 13 26.21 10.84 57.78
CA PHE A 13 26.75 10.84 56.42
C PHE A 13 27.67 9.63 56.24
N LEU A 14 27.32 8.72 55.32
CA LEU A 14 28.25 7.77 54.72
C LEU A 14 28.21 7.99 53.21
N GLY A 15 29.23 8.70 52.71
CA GLY A 15 29.40 8.90 51.27
C GLY A 15 29.86 7.61 50.61
N LEU A 16 28.93 6.88 50.00
CA LEU A 16 29.26 5.94 48.93
C LEU A 16 29.37 6.74 47.63
N SER A 17 30.60 6.97 47.21
CA SER A 17 30.92 7.47 45.88
C SER A 17 30.47 6.44 44.85
N VAL A 18 29.26 6.65 44.29
CA VAL A 18 28.85 5.97 43.06
C VAL A 18 29.81 6.41 41.97
N TRP A 19 30.78 5.57 41.67
CA TRP A 19 31.49 5.64 40.41
C TRP A 19 30.43 5.43 39.34
N ALA A 20 30.18 6.47 38.54
CA ALA A 20 29.50 6.31 37.28
C ALA A 20 30.42 5.44 36.41
N ASP A 21 30.13 4.14 36.35
CA ASP A 21 30.86 3.23 35.49
C ASP A 21 30.53 3.63 34.05
N SER A 22 31.42 4.41 33.44
CA SER A 22 31.33 4.80 32.06
C SER A 22 31.66 3.58 31.21
N ASP A 23 30.66 2.71 31.06
CA ASP A 23 30.79 1.43 30.37
C ASP A 23 31.00 1.69 28.88
N SER A 24 32.25 1.95 28.53
CA SER A 24 32.76 2.24 27.19
C SER A 24 32.89 0.95 26.36
N ASN A 25 31.87 0.10 26.48
CA ASN A 25 31.72 -1.10 25.67
C ASN A 25 31.43 -0.69 24.23
N ASN A 26 32.40 -0.95 23.35
CA ASN A 26 32.28 -0.74 21.91
C ASN A 26 31.11 -1.58 21.37
N GLY A 27 29.97 -0.94 21.13
CA GLY A 27 28.71 -1.54 20.65
C GLY A 27 28.73 -2.11 19.23
N LYS A 28 29.80 -2.79 18.82
CA LYS A 28 29.90 -3.55 17.57
C LYS A 28 29.54 -5.02 17.83
N GLY A 29 28.25 -5.32 17.99
CA GLY A 29 27.81 -6.71 18.03
C GLY A 29 26.40 -7.01 18.55
N GLN A 30 25.73 -6.08 19.24
CA GLN A 30 24.34 -6.29 19.64
C GLN A 30 23.39 -5.97 18.48
N ASN A 31 22.37 -6.81 18.29
CA ASN A 31 21.27 -6.50 17.38
C ASN A 31 20.51 -5.28 17.94
N PRO A 32 20.06 -4.33 17.12
CA PRO A 32 19.23 -3.24 17.62
C PRO A 32 17.92 -3.79 18.17
N GLU A 33 17.42 -3.18 19.24
CA GLU A 33 16.23 -3.63 19.95
C GLU A 33 15.02 -2.69 19.75
N PHE A 34 13.84 -3.21 20.08
CA PHE A 34 12.60 -2.46 20.18
C PHE A 34 11.71 -2.97 21.32
N TYR A 35 10.80 -2.11 21.76
CA TYR A 35 9.71 -2.47 22.65
C TYR A 35 8.38 -2.00 22.06
N ASN A 36 7.27 -2.54 22.56
CA ASN A 36 5.93 -2.06 22.20
C ASN A 36 5.66 -0.72 22.90
N SER A 37 5.84 0.37 22.17
CA SER A 37 5.85 1.72 22.75
C SER A 37 4.50 2.19 23.29
N ALA A 38 3.40 1.58 22.83
CA ALA A 38 2.02 1.93 23.14
C ALA A 38 1.67 3.42 22.89
N ARG A 39 2.38 4.12 21.99
CA ARG A 39 2.24 5.56 21.73
C ARG A 39 1.21 5.93 20.67
N HIS A 40 0.96 5.04 19.70
CA HIS A 40 0.09 5.32 18.57
C HIS A 40 -1.29 4.75 18.86
N ALA A 41 -2.28 5.64 19.07
CA ALA A 41 -3.68 5.28 19.25
C ALA A 41 -4.19 4.54 18.01
N ALA A 42 -4.38 3.23 18.13
CA ALA A 42 -4.72 2.37 17.02
C ALA A 42 -5.58 1.21 17.51
N ALA A 43 -6.69 1.03 16.81
CA ALA A 43 -7.64 -0.04 16.99
C ALA A 43 -7.70 -0.86 15.72
N ASP A 44 -7.85 -2.17 15.90
CA ASP A 44 -8.10 -3.12 14.82
C ASP A 44 -7.07 -3.03 13.65
N PRO A 45 -5.74 -3.02 13.92
CA PRO A 45 -4.74 -2.76 12.88
C PRO A 45 -4.55 -3.91 11.87
N TYR A 46 -4.87 -3.65 10.61
CA TYR A 46 -4.44 -4.47 9.48
C TYR A 46 -3.09 -3.99 8.93
N VAL A 47 -2.09 -4.88 8.83
CA VAL A 47 -0.74 -4.54 8.35
C VAL A 47 -0.42 -5.20 7.02
N LEU A 48 -0.10 -4.34 6.04
CA LEU A 48 0.41 -4.72 4.73
C LEU A 48 1.93 -4.50 4.67
N TYR A 49 2.70 -5.46 4.13
CA TYR A 49 4.08 -5.21 3.72
C TYR A 49 4.13 -4.87 2.23
N ASP A 50 4.69 -3.70 1.91
CA ASP A 50 4.86 -3.23 0.54
C ASP A 50 6.32 -3.44 0.09
N TRP A 51 6.52 -4.33 -0.88
CA TRP A 51 7.86 -4.68 -1.36
C TRP A 51 8.57 -3.52 -2.08
N GLU A 52 7.83 -2.66 -2.78
CA GLU A 52 8.45 -1.63 -3.65
C GLU A 52 9.04 -0.48 -2.83
N SER A 53 8.34 -0.03 -1.80
CA SER A 53 8.84 0.94 -0.80
C SER A 53 9.69 0.30 0.30
N GLY A 54 9.53 -1.01 0.53
CA GLY A 54 10.10 -1.75 1.64
C GLY A 54 9.49 -1.41 3.00
N GLN A 55 8.37 -0.68 3.03
CA GLN A 55 7.67 -0.21 4.23
C GLN A 55 6.51 -1.16 4.61
N TYR A 56 6.09 -1.09 5.88
CA TYR A 56 4.83 -1.61 6.38
C TYR A 56 3.80 -0.49 6.48
N TYR A 57 2.56 -0.79 6.15
CA TYR A 57 1.41 0.11 6.28
C TYR A 57 0.37 -0.54 7.17
N ALA A 58 0.09 0.07 8.34
CA ALA A 58 -0.98 -0.34 9.22
C ALA A 58 -2.20 0.59 9.03
N TYR A 59 -3.35 0.00 8.74
CA TYR A 59 -4.63 0.69 8.64
C TYR A 59 -5.41 0.40 9.92
N SER A 60 -6.00 1.42 10.55
CA SER A 60 -6.59 1.31 11.89
C SER A 60 -7.92 2.06 11.96
N THR A 61 -8.88 1.53 12.72
CA THR A 61 -10.16 2.19 13.05
C THR A 61 -9.94 3.56 13.69
N GLU A 62 -8.98 3.65 14.61
CA GLU A 62 -8.70 4.83 15.43
C GLU A 62 -7.40 5.53 14.99
N GLY A 63 -7.25 6.81 15.37
CA GLY A 63 -6.00 7.56 15.24
C GLY A 63 -5.87 8.46 14.01
N ALA A 64 -6.91 8.62 13.18
CA ALA A 64 -6.90 9.52 12.02
C ALA A 64 -6.73 11.00 12.43
N ASP A 65 -6.47 11.91 11.47
CA ASP A 65 -6.64 13.35 11.72
C ASP A 65 -8.11 13.78 11.62
N ASP A 66 -8.47 14.88 12.30
CA ASP A 66 -9.83 15.44 12.32
C ASP A 66 -10.42 15.57 10.90
N GLY A 67 -11.66 15.09 10.74
CA GLY A 67 -12.37 15.09 9.45
C GLY A 67 -12.03 13.92 8.53
N TYR A 68 -11.24 12.93 8.98
CA TYR A 68 -10.99 11.67 8.28
C TYR A 68 -11.44 10.45 9.10
N HIS A 69 -11.78 9.38 8.39
CA HIS A 69 -11.92 8.03 8.92
C HIS A 69 -10.67 7.22 8.58
N PHE A 70 -10.31 6.33 9.51
CA PHE A 70 -9.20 5.38 9.46
C PHE A 70 -7.81 6.00 9.40
N ALA A 71 -6.97 5.66 10.38
CA ALA A 71 -5.57 6.06 10.38
C ALA A 71 -4.75 5.20 9.41
N ILE A 72 -3.65 5.77 8.94
CA ILE A 72 -2.58 5.05 8.25
C ILE A 72 -1.30 5.28 9.06
N TYR A 73 -0.66 4.21 9.50
CA TYR A 73 0.67 4.25 10.11
C TYR A 73 1.68 3.60 9.18
N VAL A 74 2.89 4.16 9.11
CA VAL A 74 3.97 3.64 8.24
C VAL A 74 5.17 3.26 9.09
N SER A 75 5.75 2.08 8.86
CA SER A 75 6.95 1.62 9.57
C SER A 75 7.98 1.00 8.64
N PRO A 76 9.29 1.22 8.82
CA PRO A 76 10.34 0.50 8.11
C PRO A 76 10.74 -0.83 8.78
N ASP A 77 10.26 -1.10 10.00
CA ASP A 77 10.78 -2.15 10.88
C ASP A 77 9.76 -2.82 11.81
N LEU A 78 8.45 -2.61 11.61
CA LEU A 78 7.32 -3.02 12.49
C LEU A 78 7.38 -2.47 13.93
N SER A 79 8.31 -1.57 14.25
CA SER A 79 8.49 -1.03 15.60
C SER A 79 8.30 0.48 15.63
N THR A 80 9.01 1.19 14.76
CA THR A 80 8.90 2.64 14.59
C THR A 80 7.76 2.89 13.65
N TRP A 81 6.58 3.16 14.19
CA TRP A 81 5.42 3.59 13.43
C TRP A 81 5.41 5.12 13.39
N ARG A 82 5.25 5.72 12.21
CA ARG A 82 4.87 7.13 12.07
C ARG A 82 3.40 7.22 11.67
N LYS A 83 2.67 8.19 12.21
CA LYS A 83 1.34 8.52 11.69
C LYS A 83 1.48 9.20 10.33
N HIS A 84 0.80 8.70 9.31
CA HIS A 84 0.63 9.42 8.05
C HIS A 84 -0.44 10.51 8.22
N PRO A 85 -0.21 11.75 7.75
CA PRO A 85 -1.22 12.81 7.83
C PRO A 85 -2.55 12.46 7.16
N GLY A 86 -3.65 12.97 7.70
CA GLY A 86 -5.01 12.72 7.23
C GLY A 86 -5.55 11.37 7.69
N GLY A 87 -6.11 10.62 6.74
CA GLY A 87 -6.66 9.28 6.90
C GLY A 87 -7.07 8.73 5.54
N VAL A 88 -7.72 7.56 5.53
CA VAL A 88 -8.07 6.87 4.28
C VAL A 88 -9.24 7.54 3.56
N LEU A 89 -10.34 7.77 4.29
CA LEU A 89 -11.56 8.35 3.75
C LEU A 89 -11.86 9.68 4.45
N LYS A 90 -12.37 10.66 3.72
CA LYS A 90 -12.86 11.91 4.33
C LYS A 90 -14.22 11.65 4.97
N ALA A 91 -14.43 12.12 6.20
CA ALA A 91 -15.69 11.93 6.91
C ALA A 91 -16.88 12.49 6.12
N CYS A 92 -17.98 11.72 6.01
CA CYS A 92 -19.19 12.19 5.36
C CYS A 92 -19.98 13.18 6.21
N TYR A 93 -19.99 13.00 7.53
CA TYR A 93 -20.84 13.77 8.43
C TYR A 93 -20.01 14.43 9.54
N ASP A 94 -20.47 15.59 10.02
CA ASP A 94 -20.00 16.19 11.28
C ASP A 94 -20.76 15.60 12.49
N ASP A 95 -20.37 16.00 13.70
CA ASP A 95 -20.98 15.55 14.97
C ASP A 95 -22.48 15.91 15.09
N GLN A 96 -23.03 16.74 14.19
CA GLN A 96 -24.44 17.07 14.11
C GLN A 96 -25.17 16.34 12.97
N MET A 97 -24.55 15.30 12.39
CA MET A 97 -25.04 14.54 11.24
C MET A 97 -25.28 15.37 9.97
N LYS A 98 -24.64 16.53 9.85
CA LYS A 98 -24.69 17.34 8.63
C LYS A 98 -23.59 16.91 7.67
N GLN A 99 -23.96 16.75 6.40
CA GLN A 99 -23.05 16.28 5.37
C GLN A 99 -21.93 17.30 5.08
N ILE A 100 -20.70 16.79 4.99
CA ILE A 100 -19.46 17.50 4.67
C ILE A 100 -19.19 17.39 3.17
N ASP A 101 -18.85 18.51 2.54
CA ASP A 101 -18.53 18.56 1.11
C ASP A 101 -17.32 17.67 0.76
N GLY A 102 -17.45 16.83 -0.27
CA GLY A 102 -16.45 15.83 -0.66
C GLY A 102 -16.22 14.70 0.35
N GLY A 103 -17.12 14.50 1.32
CA GLY A 103 -17.10 13.35 2.23
C GLY A 103 -17.40 12.02 1.51
N GLN A 104 -16.94 10.91 2.10
CA GLN A 104 -17.04 9.55 1.56
C GLN A 104 -17.72 8.61 2.55
N ALA A 105 -18.23 7.46 2.07
CA ALA A 105 -18.99 6.47 2.82
C ALA A 105 -20.31 7.01 3.41
N CYS A 106 -21.01 7.88 2.67
CA CYS A 106 -22.22 8.56 3.11
C CYS A 106 -23.47 7.66 3.31
N TRP A 107 -23.38 6.38 2.94
CA TRP A 107 -24.34 5.35 3.29
C TRP A 107 -24.18 4.87 4.74
N ALA A 108 -22.98 5.02 5.32
CA ALA A 108 -22.70 4.76 6.72
C ALA A 108 -22.97 6.03 7.54
N ARG A 109 -23.74 5.90 8.62
CA ARG A 109 -23.93 6.97 9.60
C ARG A 109 -22.68 7.14 10.46
N ASP A 110 -22.20 6.02 10.98
CA ASP A 110 -21.16 5.91 11.98
C ASP A 110 -20.56 4.49 11.90
N TRP A 111 -19.69 4.15 12.87
CA TRP A 111 -19.11 2.81 13.02
C TRP A 111 -18.24 2.36 11.84
N GLN A 112 -17.49 3.32 11.30
CA GLN A 112 -16.43 3.11 10.33
C GLN A 112 -15.27 2.33 11.00
N TRP A 113 -15.30 1.00 10.90
CA TRP A 113 -14.49 0.08 11.73
C TRP A 113 -13.70 -0.95 10.92
N ALA A 114 -12.69 -1.53 11.58
CA ALA A 114 -11.93 -2.73 11.20
C ALA A 114 -11.48 -2.74 9.73
N PRO A 115 -10.58 -1.82 9.33
CA PRO A 115 -10.17 -1.71 7.94
C PRO A 115 -9.13 -2.77 7.55
N GLU A 116 -9.22 -3.29 6.32
CA GLU A 116 -8.18 -4.13 5.70
C GLU A 116 -7.79 -3.66 4.30
N THR A 117 -6.53 -3.82 3.88
CA THR A 117 -6.04 -3.33 2.59
C THR A 117 -5.28 -4.37 1.77
N TYR A 118 -5.76 -4.63 0.56
CA TYR A 118 -5.23 -5.66 -0.34
C TYR A 118 -4.62 -5.06 -1.60
N TYR A 119 -3.42 -5.52 -1.98
CA TYR A 119 -2.69 -4.97 -3.14
C TYR A 119 -2.66 -5.96 -4.31
N ASN A 120 -3.29 -5.59 -5.42
CA ASN A 120 -3.19 -6.39 -6.64
C ASN A 120 -1.98 -5.95 -7.49
N ALA A 121 -0.88 -6.69 -7.36
CA ALA A 121 0.34 -6.48 -8.16
C ALA A 121 0.15 -6.63 -9.68
N LYS A 122 -0.94 -7.24 -10.17
CA LYS A 122 -1.24 -7.31 -11.61
C LYS A 122 -1.87 -6.03 -12.14
N THR A 123 -2.77 -5.41 -11.36
CA THR A 123 -3.55 -4.24 -11.79
C THR A 123 -3.04 -2.93 -11.18
N GLY A 124 -2.11 -3.01 -10.23
CA GLY A 124 -1.48 -1.88 -9.54
C GLY A 124 -2.43 -1.10 -8.63
N TRP A 125 -3.44 -1.75 -8.08
CA TRP A 125 -4.45 -1.14 -7.19
C TRP A 125 -4.38 -1.71 -5.77
N TYR A 126 -4.54 -0.83 -4.79
CA TYR A 126 -4.87 -1.16 -3.40
C TYR A 126 -6.39 -1.09 -3.24
N PHE A 127 -7.00 -2.13 -2.66
CA PHE A 127 -8.40 -2.22 -2.30
C PHE A 127 -8.52 -2.18 -0.78
N PHE A 128 -9.20 -1.16 -0.27
CA PHE A 128 -9.45 -0.90 1.14
C PHE A 128 -10.88 -1.30 1.49
N PHE A 129 -11.05 -2.30 2.35
CA PHE A 129 -12.34 -2.76 2.86
C PHE A 129 -12.54 -2.27 4.29
N PHE A 130 -13.79 -1.99 4.66
CA PHE A 130 -14.14 -1.50 6.00
C PHE A 130 -15.60 -1.84 6.34
N ALA A 131 -15.95 -1.83 7.62
CA ALA A 131 -17.32 -1.91 8.10
C ALA A 131 -17.93 -0.51 8.32
N GLY A 132 -19.25 -0.38 8.22
CA GLY A 132 -20.00 0.84 8.53
C GLY A 132 -21.46 0.53 8.90
N ARG A 133 -22.03 1.25 9.88
CA ARG A 133 -23.45 1.09 10.25
C ARG A 133 -24.32 1.95 9.34
N LEU A 134 -25.31 1.33 8.70
CA LEU A 134 -26.24 2.03 7.80
C LEU A 134 -26.96 3.18 8.49
N ARG A 135 -27.30 4.20 7.70
CA ARG A 135 -28.30 5.19 8.12
C ARG A 135 -29.68 4.55 8.35
N GLU A 136 -30.47 5.17 9.22
CA GLU A 136 -31.79 4.66 9.62
C GLU A 136 -32.78 4.57 8.45
N ASP A 137 -32.69 5.47 7.47
CA ASP A 137 -33.52 5.47 6.27
C ASP A 137 -33.25 4.27 5.34
N MET A 138 -32.07 3.66 5.43
CA MET A 138 -31.65 2.51 4.61
C MET A 138 -31.88 1.16 5.29
N ALA A 139 -32.05 1.13 6.62
CA ALA A 139 -32.03 -0.11 7.42
C ALA A 139 -33.08 -1.14 6.97
N LYS A 140 -34.32 -0.72 6.70
CA LYS A 140 -35.41 -1.61 6.30
C LYS A 140 -35.18 -2.29 4.94
N ASP A 141 -34.51 -1.61 4.02
CA ASP A 141 -34.28 -2.10 2.66
C ASP A 141 -33.02 -2.96 2.56
N HIS A 142 -32.31 -3.17 3.68
CA HIS A 142 -31.15 -4.06 3.76
C HIS A 142 -31.32 -5.17 4.81
N PHE A 143 -32.08 -4.92 5.88
CA PHE A 143 -32.28 -5.83 7.02
C PHE A 143 -33.76 -6.03 7.40
N ARG A 144 -34.69 -5.74 6.48
CA ARG A 144 -36.17 -5.88 6.59
C ARG A 144 -36.85 -4.95 7.60
N TYR A 145 -36.20 -4.58 8.70
CA TYR A 145 -36.79 -3.78 9.77
C TYR A 145 -36.16 -2.39 9.82
N SER A 146 -36.95 -1.31 9.85
CA SER A 146 -36.41 0.06 9.94
C SER A 146 -35.78 0.36 11.30
N LYS A 147 -36.14 -0.42 12.32
CA LYS A 147 -35.55 -0.39 13.67
C LYS A 147 -34.66 -1.62 13.94
N PHE A 148 -34.07 -2.20 12.90
CA PHE A 148 -33.08 -3.25 13.08
C PHE A 148 -31.95 -2.79 14.01
N GLU A 149 -31.62 -3.59 15.03
CA GLU A 149 -30.54 -3.28 15.96
C GLU A 149 -29.21 -3.45 15.22
N GLU A 150 -28.54 -2.32 14.97
CA GLU A 150 -27.18 -2.24 14.43
C GLU A 150 -26.97 -2.84 13.03
N PRO A 151 -27.59 -2.22 12.00
CA PRO A 151 -27.55 -2.69 10.62
C PRO A 151 -26.20 -2.37 9.96
N SER A 152 -25.16 -3.13 10.29
CA SER A 152 -23.82 -2.96 9.73
C SER A 152 -23.60 -3.69 8.39
N LYS A 153 -22.91 -3.00 7.49
CA LYS A 153 -22.53 -3.46 6.14
C LYS A 153 -21.05 -3.18 5.88
N LEU A 154 -20.51 -3.75 4.80
CA LEU A 154 -19.13 -3.57 4.37
C LEU A 154 -19.05 -2.61 3.17
N GLY A 155 -18.01 -1.77 3.14
CA GLY A 155 -17.69 -0.87 2.02
C GLY A 155 -16.34 -1.16 1.38
N VAL A 156 -16.07 -0.51 0.24
CA VAL A 156 -14.78 -0.61 -0.45
C VAL A 156 -14.35 0.74 -1.05
N ALA A 157 -13.05 1.03 -0.95
CA ALA A 157 -12.40 2.13 -1.64
C ALA A 157 -11.09 1.66 -2.28
N VAL A 158 -10.59 2.39 -3.29
CA VAL A 158 -9.42 2.00 -4.07
C VAL A 158 -8.42 3.13 -4.23
N SER A 159 -7.14 2.79 -4.34
CA SER A 159 -6.04 3.74 -4.55
C SER A 159 -4.90 3.14 -5.39
N ARG A 160 -4.12 4.01 -6.05
CA ARG A 160 -2.86 3.69 -6.72
C ARG A 160 -1.63 3.76 -5.81
N SER A 161 -1.82 4.16 -4.55
CA SER A 161 -0.80 4.30 -3.51
C SER A 161 -1.30 3.70 -2.20
N PRO A 162 -0.44 3.06 -1.39
CA PRO A 162 -0.82 2.54 -0.08
C PRO A 162 -1.27 3.64 0.90
N THR A 163 -0.85 4.89 0.69
CA THR A 163 -1.25 6.04 1.52
C THR A 163 -2.39 6.87 0.93
N GLY A 164 -2.99 6.43 -0.18
CA GLY A 164 -4.07 7.15 -0.83
C GLY A 164 -3.62 8.23 -1.84
N PRO A 165 -4.53 9.13 -2.26
CA PRO A 165 -5.92 9.23 -1.79
C PRO A 165 -6.75 8.02 -2.21
N PHE A 166 -7.52 7.47 -1.27
CA PHE A 166 -8.49 6.42 -1.55
C PHE A 166 -9.82 7.04 -2.01
N LYS A 167 -10.47 6.35 -2.95
CA LYS A 167 -11.79 6.73 -3.47
C LYS A 167 -12.72 5.53 -3.46
N GLU A 168 -13.94 5.69 -2.94
CA GLU A 168 -14.99 4.69 -3.11
C GLU A 168 -15.16 4.29 -4.58
N ILE A 169 -15.38 3.00 -4.85
CA ILE A 169 -15.73 2.54 -6.20
C ILE A 169 -17.14 3.07 -6.56
N GLN A 170 -18.08 2.92 -5.62
CA GLN A 170 -19.41 3.54 -5.61
C GLN A 170 -19.75 3.92 -4.16
N SER A 171 -20.57 4.96 -3.96
CA SER A 171 -20.95 5.42 -2.61
C SER A 171 -22.10 4.61 -2.01
N GLU A 172 -21.94 3.28 -2.01
CA GLU A 172 -22.88 2.30 -1.47
C GLU A 172 -22.12 1.12 -0.84
N PRO A 173 -22.74 0.37 0.09
CA PRO A 173 -22.13 -0.84 0.63
C PRO A 173 -22.04 -1.95 -0.43
N ILE A 174 -21.13 -2.90 -0.20
CA ILE A 174 -21.01 -4.15 -0.97
C ILE A 174 -22.36 -4.89 -0.98
N GLY A 175 -22.73 -5.38 -2.17
CA GLY A 175 -23.88 -6.25 -2.39
C GLY A 175 -23.66 -7.61 -1.72
N TYR A 176 -24.01 -7.73 -0.44
CA TYR A 176 -24.05 -9.00 0.28
C TYR A 176 -25.17 -8.95 1.32
N TYR A 177 -26.15 -9.84 1.21
CA TYR A 177 -27.37 -9.90 2.03
C TYR A 177 -27.53 -11.29 2.65
N PRO A 178 -26.59 -11.72 3.52
CA PRO A 178 -26.65 -13.03 4.14
C PRO A 178 -27.95 -13.18 4.96
N PHE A 179 -28.64 -14.29 4.76
CA PHE A 179 -29.93 -14.57 5.37
C PHE A 179 -29.92 -15.95 6.00
N ASP A 180 -30.34 -16.05 7.26
CA ASP A 180 -30.55 -17.33 7.94
C ASP A 180 -32.04 -17.66 7.90
N PRO A 181 -32.49 -18.66 7.11
CA PRO A 181 -33.89 -19.06 7.05
C PRO A 181 -34.35 -19.90 8.26
N ASP A 182 -33.41 -20.47 9.02
CA ASP A 182 -33.70 -21.41 10.11
C ASP A 182 -33.63 -20.77 11.51
N TYR A 183 -32.94 -19.64 11.65
CA TYR A 183 -32.87 -18.88 12.90
C TYR A 183 -34.24 -18.43 13.38
N HIS A 184 -34.58 -18.76 14.62
CA HIS A 184 -35.74 -18.23 15.33
C HIS A 184 -35.43 -16.82 15.84
N ASP A 185 -36.04 -15.78 15.24
CA ASP A 185 -35.78 -14.36 15.56
C ASP A 185 -36.48 -13.97 16.88
N VAL A 186 -35.91 -14.43 18.00
CA VAL A 186 -36.51 -14.25 19.34
C VAL A 186 -36.70 -12.79 19.74
N ASN A 187 -35.93 -11.86 19.15
CA ASN A 187 -36.13 -10.41 19.32
C ASN A 187 -37.57 -9.98 19.03
N LEU A 188 -38.27 -10.66 18.12
CA LEU A 188 -39.68 -10.38 17.82
C LEU A 188 -40.61 -10.67 19.01
N ILE A 189 -40.27 -11.64 19.87
CA ILE A 189 -41.05 -12.03 21.05
C ILE A 189 -40.42 -11.58 22.38
N MET A 190 -39.36 -10.79 22.33
CA MET A 190 -38.70 -10.17 23.48
C MET A 190 -39.49 -8.97 24.04
N ASP A 191 -39.06 -8.52 25.22
CA ASP A 191 -39.60 -7.31 25.85
C ASP A 191 -39.37 -6.04 25.01
N ASP A 192 -40.14 -5.00 25.29
CA ASP A 192 -40.12 -3.71 24.59
C ASP A 192 -38.73 -3.04 24.61
N LYS A 193 -37.91 -3.31 25.64
CA LYS A 193 -36.55 -2.77 25.77
C LYS A 193 -35.50 -3.62 25.04
N GLN A 194 -35.88 -4.81 24.53
CA GLN A 194 -34.97 -5.79 23.91
C GLN A 194 -33.81 -6.20 24.83
N MET A 195 -34.06 -6.32 26.14
CA MET A 195 -33.04 -6.64 27.14
C MET A 195 -33.17 -8.05 27.71
N LEU A 196 -34.36 -8.65 27.68
CA LEU A 196 -34.64 -9.96 28.25
C LEU A 196 -35.12 -10.95 27.16
N PRO A 197 -34.32 -11.99 26.84
CA PRO A 197 -34.77 -13.07 25.97
C PRO A 197 -35.84 -13.94 26.65
N PRO A 198 -36.52 -14.83 25.91
CA PRO A 198 -37.41 -15.84 26.48
C PRO A 198 -36.72 -16.66 27.57
N LYS A 199 -37.46 -17.13 28.58
CA LYS A 199 -36.86 -17.83 29.74
C LYS A 199 -36.51 -19.28 29.45
N THR A 200 -37.11 -19.86 28.42
CA THR A 200 -36.91 -21.26 28.05
C THR A 200 -36.67 -21.42 26.55
N GLN A 201 -35.98 -22.50 26.18
CA GLN A 201 -35.77 -22.85 24.77
C GLN A 201 -37.10 -22.98 24.01
N GLU A 202 -38.11 -23.62 24.63
CA GLU A 202 -39.42 -23.88 24.02
C GLU A 202 -40.24 -22.62 23.75
N GLU A 203 -40.12 -21.58 24.59
CA GLU A 203 -40.70 -20.26 24.32
C GLU A 203 -39.99 -19.61 23.12
N GLY A 204 -38.66 -19.64 23.06
CA GLY A 204 -37.90 -19.07 21.95
C GLY A 204 -38.13 -19.78 20.60
N LYS A 205 -38.37 -21.09 20.60
CA LYS A 205 -38.80 -21.85 19.41
C LYS A 205 -40.16 -21.41 18.84
N GLN A 206 -40.97 -20.65 19.59
CA GLN A 206 -42.20 -20.04 19.06
C GLN A 206 -41.95 -18.75 18.26
N ALA A 207 -40.72 -18.20 18.29
CA ALA A 207 -40.39 -17.02 17.52
C ALA A 207 -40.44 -17.31 16.01
N PRO A 208 -40.89 -16.35 15.17
CA PRO A 208 -40.84 -16.48 13.72
C PRO A 208 -39.42 -16.79 13.25
N LYS A 209 -39.30 -17.68 12.26
CA LYS A 209 -38.02 -17.96 11.62
C LYS A 209 -37.62 -16.85 10.64
N GLY A 210 -36.33 -16.75 10.34
CA GLY A 210 -35.80 -16.01 9.20
C GLY A 210 -35.27 -14.62 9.53
N THR A 211 -33.94 -14.46 9.61
CA THR A 211 -33.29 -13.14 9.87
C THR A 211 -32.18 -12.80 8.88
N TYR A 212 -31.93 -11.51 8.68
CA TYR A 212 -30.77 -11.00 7.93
C TYR A 212 -29.58 -10.82 8.87
N ILE A 213 -28.38 -11.14 8.38
CA ILE A 213 -27.16 -11.14 9.20
C ILE A 213 -26.36 -9.83 9.00
N PRO A 214 -26.26 -8.95 10.00
CA PRO A 214 -25.33 -7.81 10.00
C PRO A 214 -23.85 -8.26 10.07
N THR A 215 -22.99 -7.59 9.30
CA THR A 215 -21.60 -8.00 9.03
C THR A 215 -20.59 -6.87 9.28
N ILE A 216 -19.55 -7.14 10.07
CA ILE A 216 -18.38 -6.27 10.30
C ILE A 216 -17.06 -7.04 10.11
N ASP A 217 -15.91 -6.41 10.34
CA ASP A 217 -14.57 -7.01 10.24
C ASP A 217 -14.33 -7.83 8.97
N PRO A 218 -14.26 -7.19 7.80
CA PRO A 218 -13.97 -7.90 6.55
C PRO A 218 -12.59 -8.57 6.62
N ASN A 219 -12.50 -9.86 6.31
CA ASN A 219 -11.21 -10.51 6.05
C ASN A 219 -11.21 -11.22 4.68
N ILE A 220 -10.40 -10.72 3.74
CA ILE A 220 -10.36 -11.21 2.35
C ILE A 220 -9.22 -12.21 2.13
N PHE A 221 -9.56 -13.48 2.03
CA PHE A 221 -8.59 -14.54 1.80
C PHE A 221 -8.50 -14.93 0.33
N PHE A 222 -7.29 -14.88 -0.22
CA PHE A 222 -6.96 -15.29 -1.59
C PHE A 222 -6.29 -16.67 -1.58
N ASP A 223 -6.96 -17.69 -2.13
CA ASP A 223 -6.43 -19.06 -2.14
C ASP A 223 -5.55 -19.36 -3.38
N LYS A 224 -4.71 -20.41 -3.30
CA LYS A 224 -3.75 -20.78 -4.37
C LYS A 224 -4.42 -21.22 -5.68
N ASP A 225 -5.69 -21.59 -5.63
CA ASP A 225 -6.51 -21.93 -6.80
C ASP A 225 -7.15 -20.69 -7.47
N GLY A 226 -6.91 -19.49 -6.92
CA GLY A 226 -7.45 -18.23 -7.41
C GLY A 226 -8.88 -17.93 -6.95
N ARG A 227 -9.48 -18.73 -6.06
CA ARG A 227 -10.74 -18.39 -5.38
C ARG A 227 -10.48 -17.32 -4.31
N ILE A 228 -11.49 -16.49 -4.08
CA ILE A 228 -11.48 -15.42 -3.08
C ILE A 228 -12.62 -15.70 -2.11
N TYR A 229 -12.36 -15.52 -0.82
CA TYR A 229 -13.33 -15.73 0.26
C TYR A 229 -13.38 -14.48 1.15
N LEU A 230 -14.59 -14.04 1.47
CA LEU A 230 -14.86 -13.01 2.46
C LEU A 230 -15.25 -13.70 3.75
N TYR A 231 -14.39 -13.61 4.76
CA TYR A 231 -14.74 -13.86 6.15
C TYR A 231 -15.25 -12.55 6.76
N THR A 232 -16.19 -12.64 7.70
CA THR A 232 -16.76 -11.47 8.38
C THR A 232 -17.35 -11.87 9.72
N SER A 233 -17.21 -10.99 10.71
CA SER A 233 -17.90 -11.11 11.99
C SER A 233 -19.40 -10.81 11.79
N ARG A 234 -20.25 -11.80 12.08
CA ARG A 234 -21.65 -11.56 12.41
C ARG A 234 -21.70 -10.81 13.74
N ASN A 235 -22.25 -9.61 13.71
CA ASN A 235 -22.59 -8.83 14.90
C ASN A 235 -23.39 -9.69 15.89
N ALA A 236 -23.06 -9.61 17.20
CA ALA A 236 -23.78 -10.33 18.26
C ALA A 236 -25.26 -9.97 18.31
N TYR A 237 -25.53 -8.70 18.06
CA TYR A 237 -26.83 -8.04 18.10
C TYR A 237 -27.87 -8.83 17.29
N ARG A 238 -28.98 -9.15 17.96
CA ARG A 238 -30.02 -10.05 17.43
C ARG A 238 -29.51 -11.46 17.06
N ASN A 239 -28.60 -12.01 17.86
CA ASN A 239 -28.12 -13.40 17.76
C ASN A 239 -28.21 -14.12 19.10
N TRP A 240 -29.40 -14.13 19.67
CA TRP A 240 -29.70 -14.94 20.84
C TRP A 240 -29.62 -16.43 20.48
N ASN A 241 -28.66 -17.12 21.06
CA ASN A 241 -28.47 -18.56 20.94
C ASN A 241 -28.72 -19.20 22.31
N TRP A 242 -29.40 -20.34 22.34
CA TRP A 242 -29.67 -21.05 23.59
C TRP A 242 -28.44 -21.85 24.02
N ASP A 243 -27.93 -21.56 25.20
CA ASP A 243 -26.85 -22.33 25.81
C ASP A 243 -27.42 -23.44 26.69
N GLU A 244 -27.31 -24.69 26.24
CA GLU A 244 -27.80 -25.88 26.96
C GLU A 244 -27.11 -26.12 28.31
N LYS A 245 -25.87 -25.63 28.49
CA LYS A 245 -25.10 -25.80 29.73
C LYS A 245 -25.46 -24.74 30.76
N LEU A 246 -25.73 -23.50 30.33
CA LEU A 246 -26.16 -22.40 31.20
C LEU A 246 -27.68 -22.37 31.40
N GLY A 247 -28.46 -23.02 30.53
CA GLY A 247 -29.92 -23.03 30.58
C GLY A 247 -30.56 -21.67 30.30
N LYS A 248 -29.91 -20.83 29.48
CA LYS A 248 -30.38 -19.49 29.11
C LYS A 248 -29.94 -19.09 27.70
N TYR A 249 -30.59 -18.08 27.12
CA TYR A 249 -30.14 -17.43 25.89
C TYR A 249 -28.98 -16.47 26.16
N ILE A 250 -28.00 -16.48 25.26
CA ILE A 250 -26.85 -15.55 25.21
C ILE A 250 -26.86 -14.87 23.84
N GLU A 251 -26.56 -13.58 23.77
CA GLU A 251 -26.43 -12.85 22.49
C GLU A 251 -24.97 -12.96 21.98
N GLU A 252 -24.75 -13.64 20.85
CA GLU A 252 -23.40 -14.12 20.45
C GLU A 252 -22.91 -13.56 19.09
N SER A 253 -21.72 -12.96 19.00
CA SER A 253 -21.06 -12.81 17.69
C SER A 253 -20.54 -14.17 17.21
N ASN A 254 -20.54 -14.36 15.90
CA ASN A 254 -19.95 -15.52 15.22
C ASN A 254 -19.10 -15.02 14.04
N ILE A 255 -18.17 -15.81 13.51
CA ILE A 255 -17.52 -15.49 12.24
C ILE A 255 -18.11 -16.39 11.16
N ILE A 256 -18.50 -15.78 10.04
CA ILE A 256 -19.05 -16.44 8.86
C ILE A 256 -18.15 -16.22 7.64
N VAL A 257 -18.32 -17.04 6.61
CA VAL A 257 -17.58 -16.95 5.35
C VAL A 257 -18.51 -17.12 4.15
N VAL A 258 -18.21 -16.40 3.07
CA VAL A 258 -18.83 -16.55 1.75
C VAL A 258 -17.76 -16.52 0.66
N LYS A 259 -17.97 -17.23 -0.45
CA LYS A 259 -17.10 -17.16 -1.62
C LYS A 259 -17.43 -15.88 -2.40
N MET A 260 -16.42 -15.14 -2.85
CA MET A 260 -16.58 -13.96 -3.70
C MET A 260 -16.45 -14.31 -5.19
N ASP A 261 -17.03 -13.46 -6.05
CA ASP A 261 -16.66 -13.44 -7.46
C ASP A 261 -15.29 -12.78 -7.67
N ARG A 262 -14.65 -13.05 -8.81
CA ARG A 262 -13.26 -12.65 -9.08
C ARG A 262 -13.13 -11.37 -9.94
N ALA A 263 -14.20 -10.97 -10.61
CA ALA A 263 -14.17 -9.91 -11.63
C ALA A 263 -13.66 -8.56 -11.11
N TRP A 264 -14.03 -8.17 -9.87
CA TRP A 264 -13.57 -6.92 -9.24
C TRP A 264 -12.07 -6.87 -8.97
N TRP A 265 -11.47 -8.02 -8.63
CA TRP A 265 -10.04 -8.09 -8.35
C TRP A 265 -9.21 -7.99 -9.63
N ASP A 266 -9.63 -8.71 -10.68
CA ASP A 266 -8.94 -8.70 -11.98
C ASP A 266 -9.29 -7.48 -12.86
N ASP A 267 -10.18 -6.57 -12.42
CA ASP A 267 -10.51 -5.32 -13.11
C ASP A 267 -9.28 -4.37 -13.16
N PRO A 268 -8.74 -4.07 -14.35
CA PRO A 268 -7.55 -3.22 -14.47
C PRO A 268 -7.82 -1.75 -14.09
N PHE A 269 -9.08 -1.33 -14.03
CA PHE A 269 -9.50 0.04 -13.67
C PHE A 269 -10.08 0.15 -12.25
N ALA A 270 -10.29 -0.96 -11.55
CA ALA A 270 -10.90 -1.02 -10.22
C ALA A 270 -12.23 -0.23 -10.10
N ARG A 271 -13.13 -0.45 -11.08
CA ARG A 271 -14.47 0.16 -11.18
C ARG A 271 -15.60 -0.81 -10.88
N THR A 272 -15.30 -2.10 -10.93
CA THR A 272 -16.24 -3.19 -10.64
C THR A 272 -16.35 -3.35 -9.13
N MET A 273 -17.57 -3.24 -8.59
CA MET A 273 -17.82 -3.49 -7.18
C MET A 273 -17.54 -4.96 -6.83
N PRO A 274 -16.95 -5.25 -5.65
CA PRO A 274 -16.94 -6.59 -5.09
C PRO A 274 -18.37 -7.09 -4.90
N ASP A 275 -18.62 -8.35 -5.25
CA ASP A 275 -19.87 -9.07 -5.03
C ASP A 275 -19.53 -10.52 -4.64
N ILE A 276 -20.50 -11.19 -4.05
CA ILE A 276 -20.39 -12.62 -3.75
C ILE A 276 -20.41 -13.45 -5.03
N SER A 277 -19.96 -14.69 -4.92
CA SER A 277 -20.05 -15.68 -5.98
C SER A 277 -21.51 -15.86 -6.39
N SER A 278 -21.82 -15.82 -7.68
CA SER A 278 -23.17 -16.08 -8.22
C SER A 278 -23.81 -17.40 -7.76
N SER A 279 -23.01 -18.36 -7.26
CA SER A 279 -23.48 -19.60 -6.61
C SER A 279 -24.12 -19.41 -5.23
N GLU A 280 -23.86 -18.29 -4.56
CA GLU A 280 -24.31 -17.97 -3.20
C GLU A 280 -25.48 -16.95 -3.21
N VAL A 281 -25.72 -16.27 -4.33
CA VAL A 281 -26.82 -15.31 -4.48
C VAL A 281 -28.17 -16.01 -4.37
N ASP A 282 -29.06 -15.48 -3.52
CA ASP A 282 -30.43 -15.99 -3.32
C ASP A 282 -30.57 -17.48 -2.97
N VAL A 283 -29.50 -18.14 -2.50
CA VAL A 283 -29.52 -19.58 -2.12
C VAL A 283 -30.59 -19.87 -1.07
N HIS A 284 -30.80 -18.98 -0.11
CA HIS A 284 -31.83 -19.14 0.93
C HIS A 284 -33.19 -18.55 0.55
N ALA A 285 -33.37 -18.03 -0.67
CA ALA A 285 -34.62 -17.39 -1.08
C ALA A 285 -35.82 -18.35 -1.18
N ARG A 286 -35.57 -19.64 -1.45
CA ARG A 286 -36.62 -20.68 -1.58
C ARG A 286 -37.09 -21.23 -0.24
N ASP A 287 -36.16 -21.34 0.72
CA ASP A 287 -36.42 -21.89 2.05
C ASP A 287 -36.77 -20.79 3.07
N ALA A 288 -36.73 -19.52 2.63
CA ALA A 288 -37.08 -18.38 3.47
C ALA A 288 -38.56 -18.44 3.89
N PRO A 289 -38.86 -18.38 5.20
CA PRO A 289 -40.24 -18.36 5.69
C PRO A 289 -40.94 -17.04 5.34
N ASP A 290 -42.24 -17.13 5.10
CA ASP A 290 -43.11 -15.97 4.97
C ASP A 290 -43.20 -15.18 6.28
N LEU A 291 -43.37 -13.86 6.16
CA LEU A 291 -43.59 -13.01 7.33
C LEU A 291 -44.98 -13.27 7.93
N PRO A 292 -45.12 -13.34 9.28
CA PRO A 292 -46.42 -13.40 9.92
C PRO A 292 -47.32 -12.25 9.47
N SER A 293 -48.58 -12.53 9.14
CA SER A 293 -49.52 -11.52 8.59
C SER A 293 -49.83 -10.37 9.55
N ASN A 294 -49.42 -10.48 10.82
CA ASN A 294 -49.55 -9.49 11.89
C ASN A 294 -48.19 -8.84 12.29
N ILE A 295 -47.13 -8.98 11.49
CA ILE A 295 -45.76 -8.58 11.88
C ILE A 295 -45.60 -7.12 12.34
N THR A 296 -46.52 -6.23 11.94
CA THR A 296 -46.58 -4.82 12.35
C THR A 296 -46.73 -4.59 13.86
N SER A 297 -47.00 -5.64 14.66
CA SER A 297 -47.13 -5.58 16.11
C SER A 297 -45.97 -6.21 16.90
N TYR A 298 -44.87 -6.65 16.27
CA TYR A 298 -43.71 -7.12 17.03
C TYR A 298 -42.83 -5.96 17.50
N ASN A 299 -42.36 -6.06 18.74
CA ASN A 299 -41.60 -5.03 19.43
C ASN A 299 -40.36 -4.60 18.62
N GLY A 300 -40.23 -3.29 18.43
CA GLY A 300 -39.03 -2.70 17.83
C GLY A 300 -38.77 -3.05 16.35
N THR A 301 -39.76 -3.51 15.57
CA THR A 301 -39.56 -3.76 14.11
C THR A 301 -39.57 -2.48 13.27
N GLY A 302 -40.50 -1.56 13.54
CA GLY A 302 -40.64 -0.32 12.77
C GLY A 302 -41.33 -0.56 11.42
N GLU A 303 -40.89 0.15 10.37
CA GLU A 303 -41.37 -0.11 9.01
C GLU A 303 -40.75 -1.39 8.44
N ILE A 304 -41.56 -2.16 7.70
CA ILE A 304 -41.08 -3.35 6.99
C ILE A 304 -40.63 -2.95 5.58
N GLY A 305 -39.39 -3.28 5.24
CA GLY A 305 -38.81 -3.15 3.90
C GLY A 305 -38.61 -4.51 3.23
N ASN A 306 -38.17 -4.49 1.97
CA ASN A 306 -37.98 -5.69 1.15
C ASN A 306 -36.53 -5.77 0.64
N PRO A 307 -35.59 -6.31 1.44
CA PRO A 307 -34.21 -6.43 0.99
C PRO A 307 -34.10 -7.31 -0.27
N PRO A 308 -33.20 -6.96 -1.21
CA PRO A 308 -33.28 -7.43 -2.59
C PRO A 308 -32.91 -8.90 -2.79
N ARG A 309 -32.07 -9.48 -1.91
CA ARG A 309 -31.56 -10.85 -2.01
C ARG A 309 -31.62 -11.59 -0.66
N LYS A 310 -31.46 -12.91 -0.67
CA LYS A 310 -31.30 -13.78 0.52
C LYS A 310 -30.12 -14.74 0.32
N ASP A 311 -28.93 -14.19 0.51
CA ASP A 311 -27.67 -14.81 0.11
C ASP A 311 -27.20 -15.89 1.10
N GLY A 312 -26.45 -16.86 0.57
CA GLY A 312 -25.80 -17.94 1.30
C GLY A 312 -24.55 -17.50 2.06
N TRP A 313 -24.23 -18.27 3.12
CA TRP A 313 -23.13 -18.05 4.04
C TRP A 313 -22.80 -19.35 4.78
N LYS A 314 -21.64 -19.42 5.45
CA LYS A 314 -21.27 -20.55 6.32
C LYS A 314 -20.61 -20.09 7.60
N THR A 315 -20.99 -20.67 8.74
CA THR A 315 -20.30 -20.46 10.02
C THR A 315 -18.90 -21.06 9.99
N VAL A 316 -17.90 -20.30 10.46
CA VAL A 316 -16.53 -20.80 10.69
C VAL A 316 -16.18 -20.81 12.16
N ILE A 317 -16.53 -19.77 12.92
CA ILE A 317 -16.37 -19.71 14.38
C ILE A 317 -17.71 -19.42 15.01
N SER A 318 -18.11 -20.27 15.96
CA SER A 318 -19.23 -20.01 16.87
C SER A 318 -18.98 -20.67 18.23
N TYR A 319 -19.72 -20.26 19.25
CA TYR A 319 -19.70 -20.95 20.54
C TYR A 319 -20.32 -22.34 20.43
N GLY A 320 -21.55 -22.43 19.88
CA GLY A 320 -22.31 -23.67 19.81
C GLY A 320 -21.66 -24.83 19.03
N ALA A 321 -20.79 -24.55 18.05
CA ALA A 321 -20.09 -25.59 17.29
C ALA A 321 -18.83 -26.12 18.00
N ASP A 322 -18.14 -25.29 18.78
CA ASP A 322 -16.94 -25.67 19.52
C ASP A 322 -16.78 -24.81 20.80
N PRO A 323 -17.48 -25.15 21.90
CA PRO A 323 -17.58 -24.27 23.08
C PRO A 323 -16.27 -24.16 23.86
N GLN A 324 -15.81 -22.94 24.19
CA GLN A 324 -14.61 -22.74 25.03
C GLN A 324 -14.88 -21.81 26.23
N GLN A 325 -14.42 -22.20 27.43
CA GLN A 325 -14.78 -21.46 28.66
C GLN A 325 -14.21 -20.04 28.75
N TRP A 326 -13.11 -19.73 28.05
CA TRP A 326 -12.50 -18.39 28.05
C TRP A 326 -13.31 -17.35 27.26
N GLU A 327 -14.27 -17.80 26.44
CA GLU A 327 -15.21 -16.98 25.66
C GLU A 327 -16.42 -16.53 26.52
N ASN A 328 -16.55 -17.05 27.75
CA ASN A 328 -17.73 -16.85 28.61
C ASN A 328 -17.65 -15.64 29.56
N PHE A 329 -16.74 -14.67 29.39
CA PHE A 329 -16.52 -13.65 30.43
C PHE A 329 -17.77 -12.80 30.76
N HIS A 330 -18.61 -12.58 29.74
CA HIS A 330 -19.77 -11.67 29.76
C HIS A 330 -21.13 -12.37 29.79
N VAL A 331 -21.17 -13.68 30.00
CA VAL A 331 -22.43 -14.47 29.94
C VAL A 331 -23.36 -14.22 31.13
N ASP A 332 -22.97 -13.38 32.10
CA ASP A 332 -23.76 -12.98 33.27
C ASP A 332 -23.75 -11.45 33.46
N ASP A 333 -23.45 -10.69 32.41
CA ASP A 333 -23.37 -9.23 32.47
C ASP A 333 -24.73 -8.59 32.80
N TYR A 334 -25.87 -9.23 32.48
CA TYR A 334 -27.18 -8.76 32.88
C TYR A 334 -27.33 -8.70 34.39
N GLU A 335 -27.00 -9.79 35.11
CA GLU A 335 -27.06 -9.81 36.57
C GLU A 335 -26.01 -8.87 37.18
N LYS A 336 -24.75 -8.97 36.74
CA LYS A 336 -23.63 -8.16 37.24
C LYS A 336 -23.85 -6.65 37.09
N ASN A 337 -24.62 -6.22 36.09
CA ASN A 337 -24.88 -4.80 35.79
C ASN A 337 -26.34 -4.39 36.05
N ASN A 338 -27.06 -5.07 36.95
CA ASN A 338 -28.45 -4.73 37.35
C ASN A 338 -29.44 -4.57 36.18
N GLY A 339 -29.29 -5.39 35.13
CA GLY A 339 -30.13 -5.40 33.93
C GLY A 339 -29.83 -4.29 32.91
N THR A 340 -28.69 -3.61 33.01
CA THR A 340 -28.29 -2.55 32.06
C THR A 340 -27.42 -3.03 30.89
N LYS A 341 -26.90 -4.26 30.96
CA LYS A 341 -26.16 -4.93 29.87
C LYS A 341 -26.85 -6.26 29.53
N LYS A 342 -26.70 -6.75 28.31
CA LYS A 342 -27.17 -8.09 27.89
C LYS A 342 -26.09 -9.14 28.22
N ASP A 343 -26.50 -10.38 28.51
CA ASP A 343 -25.59 -11.52 28.57
C ASP A 343 -25.06 -11.83 27.16
N ARG A 344 -23.74 -11.78 26.97
CA ARG A 344 -23.12 -11.76 25.63
C ARG A 344 -21.90 -12.65 25.46
N ARG A 345 -21.60 -12.99 24.21
CA ARG A 345 -20.33 -13.52 23.72
C ARG A 345 -19.89 -12.78 22.47
N TRP A 346 -18.59 -12.62 22.32
CA TRP A 346 -17.97 -12.00 21.14
C TRP A 346 -17.00 -12.99 20.49
N SER A 347 -16.89 -12.93 19.16
CA SER A 347 -15.99 -13.70 18.31
C SER A 347 -15.87 -12.91 17.02
N GLU A 348 -14.73 -12.26 16.82
CA GLU A 348 -14.57 -11.15 15.87
C GLU A 348 -13.11 -11.00 15.39
N GLY A 349 -12.85 -10.03 14.50
CA GLY A 349 -11.49 -9.68 14.05
C GLY A 349 -10.68 -10.86 13.51
N SER A 350 -11.23 -11.56 12.51
CA SER A 350 -10.60 -12.79 11.97
C SER A 350 -9.43 -12.50 11.05
N THR A 351 -8.36 -13.31 11.11
CA THR A 351 -7.33 -13.36 10.05
C THR A 351 -7.05 -14.80 9.66
N VAL A 352 -7.12 -15.10 8.36
CA VAL A 352 -6.90 -16.44 7.81
C VAL A 352 -5.57 -16.55 7.07
N ILE A 353 -4.82 -17.62 7.38
CA ILE A 353 -3.67 -18.07 6.62
C ILE A 353 -3.82 -19.54 6.21
N ARG A 354 -3.19 -19.94 5.12
CA ARG A 354 -3.08 -21.32 4.67
C ARG A 354 -1.62 -21.77 4.73
N ARG A 355 -1.42 -23.01 5.15
CA ARG A 355 -0.12 -23.70 5.12
C ARG A 355 -0.31 -25.11 4.55
N THR A 356 0.80 -25.77 4.23
CA THR A 356 0.80 -27.20 3.95
C THR A 356 1.05 -27.91 5.28
N GLY A 357 0.11 -28.76 5.71
CA GLY A 357 0.24 -29.54 6.93
C GLY A 357 1.25 -30.68 6.81
N LYS A 358 1.56 -31.31 7.95
CA LYS A 358 2.55 -32.41 8.05
C LYS A 358 2.21 -33.64 7.20
N ASP A 359 0.94 -33.80 6.81
CA ASP A 359 0.45 -34.86 5.93
C ASP A 359 0.45 -34.47 4.44
N GLY A 360 0.97 -33.29 4.10
CA GLY A 360 1.04 -32.75 2.74
C GLY A 360 -0.25 -32.07 2.26
N LYS A 361 -1.31 -32.02 3.07
CA LYS A 361 -2.57 -31.35 2.69
C LYS A 361 -2.55 -29.85 2.95
N ALA A 362 -3.51 -29.13 2.36
CA ALA A 362 -3.81 -27.77 2.80
C ALA A 362 -4.38 -27.78 4.23
N THR A 363 -3.92 -26.86 5.08
CA THR A 363 -4.55 -26.56 6.36
C THR A 363 -4.71 -25.05 6.46
N TYR A 364 -5.93 -24.62 6.77
CA TYR A 364 -6.29 -23.23 6.99
C TYR A 364 -6.25 -22.98 8.49
N LEU A 365 -5.55 -21.93 8.91
CA LEU A 365 -5.45 -21.48 10.29
C LEU A 365 -6.12 -20.10 10.37
N LEU A 366 -7.08 -19.94 11.27
CA LEU A 366 -7.83 -18.72 11.49
C LEU A 366 -7.55 -18.25 12.92
N THR A 367 -6.99 -17.06 13.09
CA THR A 367 -6.97 -16.35 14.38
C THR A 367 -8.24 -15.53 14.52
N TYR A 368 -8.82 -15.47 15.71
CA TYR A 368 -10.00 -14.67 16.03
C TYR A 368 -9.90 -14.12 17.45
N SER A 369 -10.54 -12.99 17.71
CA SER A 369 -10.59 -12.35 19.03
C SER A 369 -11.94 -12.62 19.70
N ALA A 370 -11.95 -12.76 21.03
CA ALA A 370 -13.18 -13.00 21.79
C ALA A 370 -13.20 -12.24 23.13
N ASN A 371 -14.40 -12.18 23.72
CA ASN A 371 -14.82 -11.21 24.73
C ASN A 371 -14.93 -9.78 24.17
N ASN A 372 -15.41 -8.81 24.97
CA ASN A 372 -15.56 -7.42 24.51
C ASN A 372 -14.19 -6.71 24.45
N TYR A 373 -13.91 -5.93 23.40
CA TYR A 373 -12.66 -5.17 23.23
C TYR A 373 -12.38 -4.17 24.40
N GLU A 374 -13.39 -3.74 25.15
CA GLU A 374 -13.24 -2.91 26.35
C GLU A 374 -12.76 -3.71 27.57
N ALA A 375 -12.98 -5.03 27.59
CA ALA A 375 -12.62 -5.87 28.70
C ALA A 375 -11.11 -6.13 28.74
N SER A 376 -10.54 -6.22 29.94
CA SER A 376 -9.11 -6.48 30.12
C SER A 376 -8.68 -7.83 29.55
N ASN A 377 -9.59 -8.82 29.56
CA ASN A 377 -9.39 -10.18 29.06
C ASN A 377 -9.78 -10.40 27.59
N TYR A 378 -10.00 -9.34 26.80
CA TYR A 378 -10.01 -9.48 25.34
C TYR A 378 -8.73 -10.20 24.89
N GLY A 379 -8.89 -11.23 24.07
CA GLY A 379 -7.84 -12.20 23.78
C GLY A 379 -8.07 -12.93 22.47
N VAL A 380 -7.01 -13.53 21.93
CA VAL A 380 -7.01 -14.18 20.62
C VAL A 380 -6.95 -15.69 20.78
N GLY A 381 -7.89 -16.39 20.16
CA GLY A 381 -7.83 -17.83 19.91
C GLY A 381 -7.41 -18.11 18.48
N PHE A 382 -7.09 -19.37 18.18
CA PHE A 382 -7.03 -19.85 16.80
C PHE A 382 -7.81 -21.14 16.60
N ALA A 383 -8.13 -21.41 15.35
CA ALA A 383 -8.79 -22.63 14.89
C ALA A 383 -8.17 -23.12 13.57
N THR A 384 -8.41 -24.38 13.23
CA THR A 384 -7.87 -25.02 12.02
C THR A 384 -8.94 -25.76 11.21
N ALA A 385 -8.81 -25.77 9.88
CA ALA A 385 -9.71 -26.45 8.93
C ALA A 385 -8.94 -27.11 7.77
N GLU A 386 -9.49 -28.16 7.16
CA GLU A 386 -9.01 -28.73 5.88
C GLU A 386 -9.53 -27.96 4.65
N SER A 387 -10.46 -27.01 4.84
CA SER A 387 -11.16 -26.25 3.80
C SER A 387 -11.33 -24.79 4.25
N PRO A 388 -11.29 -23.80 3.34
CA PRO A 388 -11.49 -22.40 3.70
C PRO A 388 -12.93 -22.16 4.20
N LEU A 389 -13.89 -22.96 3.72
CA LEU A 389 -15.30 -22.92 4.14
C LEU A 389 -15.57 -23.71 5.43
N GLY A 390 -14.53 -24.11 6.15
CA GLY A 390 -14.64 -24.94 7.36
C GLY A 390 -15.04 -26.40 7.09
N PRO A 391 -15.48 -27.13 8.13
CA PRO A 391 -15.60 -26.68 9.51
C PRO A 391 -14.23 -26.36 10.14
N PHE A 392 -14.18 -25.39 11.04
CA PHE A 392 -12.99 -25.09 11.83
C PHE A 392 -13.08 -25.75 13.21
N ARG A 393 -11.93 -26.21 13.72
CA ARG A 393 -11.75 -26.78 15.05
C ARG A 393 -10.86 -25.84 15.86
N LYS A 394 -11.36 -25.30 16.97
CA LYS A 394 -10.60 -24.38 17.84
C LYS A 394 -9.52 -25.15 18.60
N SER A 395 -8.36 -24.53 18.83
CA SER A 395 -7.32 -25.09 19.70
C SER A 395 -7.82 -25.18 21.14
N ALA A 396 -7.65 -26.32 21.78
CA ALA A 396 -7.95 -26.51 23.20
C ALA A 396 -7.03 -25.71 24.14
N LYS A 397 -5.99 -25.06 23.60
CA LYS A 397 -5.08 -24.16 24.31
C LYS A 397 -5.42 -22.67 24.16
N ASN A 398 -6.52 -22.32 23.50
CA ASN A 398 -6.97 -20.94 23.43
C ASN A 398 -7.28 -20.37 24.84
N PRO A 399 -7.04 -19.06 25.07
CA PRO A 399 -6.46 -18.10 24.14
C PRO A 399 -4.93 -18.27 23.98
N VAL A 400 -4.43 -18.07 22.76
CA VAL A 400 -2.99 -18.02 22.46
C VAL A 400 -2.38 -16.62 22.64
N LEU A 401 -3.22 -15.59 22.79
CA LEU A 401 -2.83 -14.25 23.19
C LEU A 401 -3.83 -13.73 24.23
N SER A 402 -3.33 -13.29 25.39
CA SER A 402 -4.16 -12.76 26.48
C SER A 402 -3.41 -11.71 27.28
N GLN A 403 -4.13 -10.95 28.11
CA GLN A 403 -3.54 -9.98 29.04
C GLN A 403 -2.37 -10.54 29.87
N ALA A 404 -1.42 -9.67 30.16
CA ALA A 404 -0.28 -9.89 31.02
C ALA A 404 -0.26 -8.81 32.13
N PRO A 405 -1.13 -8.92 33.16
CA PRO A 405 -1.25 -7.92 34.22
C PRO A 405 0.01 -7.80 35.09
N ASP A 406 0.75 -8.90 35.25
CA ASP A 406 1.92 -8.99 36.13
C ASP A 406 3.27 -8.72 35.41
N ALA A 407 3.23 -8.21 34.17
CA ALA A 407 4.42 -7.81 33.42
C ALA A 407 5.03 -6.48 33.95
N GLU A 408 6.32 -6.23 33.69
CA GLU A 408 7.01 -4.99 34.14
C GLU A 408 6.30 -3.70 33.66
N ILE A 409 5.65 -3.79 32.49
CA ILE A 409 4.57 -2.88 32.08
C ILE A 409 3.39 -3.79 31.76
N PRO A 410 2.25 -3.67 32.47
CA PRO A 410 1.07 -4.47 32.22
C PRO A 410 0.57 -4.37 30.77
N ILE A 411 -0.08 -5.43 30.28
CA ILE A 411 -0.75 -5.42 28.97
C ILE A 411 -2.16 -6.00 29.12
N TYR A 412 -3.15 -5.30 28.57
CA TYR A 412 -4.57 -5.61 28.64
C TYR A 412 -5.23 -5.51 27.27
N SER A 413 -6.42 -6.12 27.16
CA SER A 413 -7.33 -5.98 26.02
C SER A 413 -6.66 -6.27 24.67
N THR A 414 -6.02 -7.44 24.55
CA THR A 414 -5.08 -7.74 23.48
C THR A 414 -5.73 -8.56 22.37
N GLY A 415 -6.05 -7.94 21.25
CA GLY A 415 -6.70 -8.63 20.14
C GLY A 415 -6.88 -7.76 18.91
N HIS A 416 -7.74 -8.23 18.01
CA HIS A 416 -8.03 -7.71 16.68
C HIS A 416 -6.76 -7.30 15.92
N GLY A 417 -6.16 -8.27 15.23
CA GLY A 417 -4.88 -8.09 14.58
C GLY A 417 -4.71 -8.94 13.34
N SER A 418 -3.63 -8.66 12.63
CA SER A 418 -3.28 -9.21 11.32
C SER A 418 -1.90 -9.87 11.35
N ILE A 419 -1.68 -10.81 10.42
CA ILE A 419 -0.42 -11.57 10.33
C ILE A 419 0.45 -10.99 9.22
N VAL A 420 1.65 -10.54 9.59
CA VAL A 420 2.66 -9.98 8.67
C VAL A 420 4.01 -10.67 8.88
N ALA A 421 4.84 -10.70 7.84
CA ALA A 421 6.20 -11.24 7.91
C ALA A 421 7.23 -10.10 7.94
N SER A 422 8.39 -10.35 8.55
CA SER A 422 9.57 -9.52 8.29
C SER A 422 10.06 -9.69 6.84
N PRO A 423 11.00 -8.89 6.33
CA PRO A 423 11.45 -9.03 4.95
C PRO A 423 12.18 -10.37 4.76
N PRO A 424 12.16 -10.96 3.55
CA PRO A 424 12.95 -12.15 3.25
C PRO A 424 14.45 -11.87 3.43
N LYS A 425 15.21 -12.95 3.66
CA LYS A 425 16.67 -12.89 3.83
C LYS A 425 17.39 -12.21 2.67
N ASN A 426 16.94 -12.49 1.45
CA ASN A 426 17.42 -11.90 0.20
C ASN A 426 16.53 -10.74 -0.24
N THR A 427 17.01 -9.51 -0.10
CA THR A 427 16.32 -8.26 -0.47
C THR A 427 16.15 -8.04 -1.98
N ARG A 428 16.44 -9.04 -2.82
CA ARG A 428 16.10 -9.06 -4.26
C ARG A 428 14.88 -9.93 -4.59
N SER A 429 14.46 -10.80 -3.68
CA SER A 429 13.33 -11.70 -3.88
C SER A 429 12.02 -10.94 -3.68
N ARG A 430 11.34 -10.54 -4.76
CA ARG A 430 10.03 -9.89 -4.65
C ARG A 430 9.05 -10.81 -3.90
N VAL A 431 8.48 -10.31 -2.81
CA VAL A 431 7.43 -10.99 -2.03
C VAL A 431 6.12 -10.27 -2.29
N GLY A 432 5.07 -11.01 -2.62
CA GLY A 432 3.73 -10.46 -2.80
C GLY A 432 3.15 -9.99 -1.46
N ALA A 433 2.40 -8.89 -1.45
CA ALA A 433 1.92 -8.30 -0.21
C ALA A 433 0.98 -9.23 0.60
N GLN A 434 0.26 -10.14 -0.08
CA GLN A 434 -0.57 -11.19 0.52
C GLN A 434 0.16 -12.55 0.63
N GLU A 435 1.41 -12.68 0.19
CA GLU A 435 2.12 -13.97 0.11
C GLU A 435 2.31 -14.62 1.50
N VAL A 436 2.44 -13.80 2.55
CA VAL A 436 2.48 -14.25 3.96
C VAL A 436 1.28 -15.12 4.35
N THR A 437 0.11 -14.87 3.75
CA THR A 437 -1.10 -15.69 3.97
C THR A 437 -0.95 -17.12 3.45
N GLN A 438 -0.02 -17.36 2.52
CA GLN A 438 0.16 -18.64 1.81
C GLN A 438 1.47 -19.38 2.12
N SER A 439 2.49 -18.65 2.58
CA SER A 439 3.79 -19.16 3.00
C SER A 439 4.56 -18.09 3.77
N THR A 440 5.39 -18.48 4.73
CA THR A 440 6.35 -17.56 5.36
C THR A 440 7.53 -17.33 4.39
N PRO A 441 7.92 -16.08 4.07
CA PRO A 441 9.07 -15.82 3.20
C PRO A 441 10.38 -16.39 3.74
N GLU A 442 11.32 -16.76 2.85
CA GLU A 442 12.55 -17.45 3.25
C GLU A 442 13.40 -16.62 4.22
N GLY A 443 13.58 -17.13 5.44
CA GLY A 443 14.36 -16.48 6.50
C GLY A 443 13.74 -15.21 7.06
N ALA A 444 12.43 -15.02 6.90
CA ALA A 444 11.62 -14.03 7.61
C ALA A 444 11.07 -14.59 8.93
N GLU A 445 10.74 -13.68 9.84
CA GLU A 445 9.93 -13.97 11.05
C GLU A 445 8.46 -13.65 10.80
N LEU A 446 7.54 -14.21 11.59
CA LEU A 446 6.14 -13.82 11.60
C LEU A 446 5.81 -12.95 12.81
N PHE A 447 4.87 -12.02 12.60
CA PHE A 447 4.31 -11.16 13.62
C PHE A 447 2.79 -11.15 13.51
N TYR A 448 2.14 -11.14 14.66
CA TYR A 448 0.75 -10.74 14.80
C TYR A 448 0.78 -9.29 15.27
N VAL A 449 0.33 -8.35 14.44
CA VAL A 449 0.22 -6.94 14.80
C VAL A 449 -1.22 -6.67 15.15
N HIS A 450 -1.46 -6.18 16.36
CA HIS A 450 -2.77 -6.13 16.99
C HIS A 450 -2.88 -4.87 17.84
N HIS A 451 -4.06 -4.61 18.41
CA HIS A 451 -4.19 -3.60 19.44
C HIS A 451 -4.06 -4.21 20.84
N ALA A 452 -3.56 -3.41 21.79
CA ALA A 452 -3.62 -3.67 23.22
C ALA A 452 -3.52 -2.35 24.01
N ARG A 453 -3.65 -2.42 25.33
CA ARG A 453 -3.52 -1.28 26.26
C ARG A 453 -2.48 -1.60 27.33
N ASN A 454 -1.74 -0.61 27.82
CA ASN A 454 -0.91 -0.77 29.03
C ASN A 454 -1.64 -0.41 30.33
N ASP A 455 -2.84 0.14 30.23
CA ASP A 455 -3.72 0.53 31.34
C ASP A 455 -5.17 0.38 30.85
N THR A 456 -6.05 -0.19 31.67
CA THR A 456 -7.47 -0.42 31.31
C THR A 456 -8.28 0.87 31.09
N THR A 457 -7.73 2.03 31.46
CA THR A 457 -8.35 3.36 31.27
C THR A 457 -7.88 4.10 30.02
N ARG A 458 -6.91 3.54 29.27
CA ARG A 458 -6.31 4.17 28.09
C ARG A 458 -6.90 3.67 26.77
N ASP A 459 -6.75 4.49 25.75
CA ASP A 459 -7.07 4.14 24.37
C ASP A 459 -6.24 2.93 23.88
N ARG A 460 -6.76 2.26 22.86
CA ARG A 460 -6.09 1.13 22.20
C ARG A 460 -4.85 1.64 21.48
N SER A 461 -3.74 0.91 21.57
CA SER A 461 -2.49 1.24 20.87
C SER A 461 -1.98 0.05 20.06
N ILE A 462 -1.18 0.33 19.03
CA ILE A 462 -0.54 -0.71 18.20
C ILE A 462 0.52 -1.49 18.98
N TYR A 463 0.46 -2.83 18.90
CA TYR A 463 1.43 -3.78 19.46
C TYR A 463 1.86 -4.77 18.38
N THR A 464 3.16 -5.03 18.32
CA THR A 464 3.79 -6.02 17.44
C THR A 464 4.24 -7.20 18.28
N THR A 465 3.51 -8.31 18.18
CA THR A 465 3.80 -9.55 18.90
C THR A 465 4.41 -10.57 17.96
N ARG A 466 5.57 -11.13 18.33
CA ARG A 466 6.25 -12.16 17.54
C ARG A 466 5.42 -13.46 17.57
N MET A 467 5.11 -13.98 16.40
CA MET A 467 4.31 -15.19 16.18
C MET A 467 5.20 -16.30 15.63
N SER A 468 4.95 -17.55 16.04
CA SER A 468 5.64 -18.72 15.50
C SER A 468 4.62 -19.75 15.00
N LEU A 469 5.00 -20.43 13.91
CA LEU A 469 4.30 -21.61 13.41
C LEU A 469 5.14 -22.85 13.70
N ASP A 470 4.54 -23.87 14.30
CA ASP A 470 5.13 -25.20 14.40
C ASP A 470 4.62 -26.05 13.24
N ASP A 471 5.41 -26.14 12.17
CA ASP A 471 5.10 -26.94 10.96
C ASP A 471 4.77 -28.41 11.28
N SER A 472 5.36 -28.98 12.34
CA SER A 472 5.08 -30.36 12.76
C SER A 472 3.70 -30.51 13.43
N SER A 473 3.14 -29.40 13.91
CA SER A 473 1.80 -29.28 14.48
C SER A 473 0.76 -28.73 13.49
N ILE A 474 1.09 -28.42 12.23
CA ILE A 474 0.09 -27.98 11.25
C ILE A 474 -0.70 -29.20 10.74
N TYR A 475 -1.94 -29.32 11.20
CA TYR A 475 -2.96 -30.27 10.75
C TYR A 475 -4.34 -29.83 11.29
N PHE A 476 -5.42 -30.43 10.81
CA PHE A 476 -6.78 -30.16 11.30
C PHE A 476 -7.00 -30.61 12.75
N GLY A 477 -7.53 -29.72 13.58
CA GLY A 477 -7.67 -29.94 15.02
C GLY A 477 -6.37 -29.80 15.80
N SER A 478 -5.45 -28.94 15.34
CA SER A 478 -4.20 -28.67 16.04
C SER A 478 -4.37 -27.72 17.22
N ASP A 479 -3.81 -28.11 18.37
CA ASP A 479 -3.73 -27.26 19.56
C ASP A 479 -2.50 -26.33 19.60
N ASN A 480 -1.46 -26.62 18.80
CA ASN A 480 -0.11 -26.05 18.98
C ASN A 480 0.48 -25.37 17.74
N ALA A 481 -0.23 -25.37 16.60
CA ALA A 481 0.30 -24.82 15.35
C ALA A 481 0.66 -23.33 15.41
N ILE A 482 0.02 -22.55 16.30
CA ILE A 482 0.30 -21.13 16.52
C ILE A 482 0.75 -20.91 17.97
N THR A 483 1.83 -20.15 18.14
CA THR A 483 2.22 -19.55 19.43
C THR A 483 2.54 -18.07 19.24
N MET A 484 2.27 -17.26 20.27
CA MET A 484 2.52 -15.81 20.26
C MET A 484 3.25 -15.41 21.55
N ASN A 485 4.31 -14.61 21.41
CA ASN A 485 5.18 -14.23 22.53
C ASN A 485 4.94 -12.77 22.91
N LEU A 486 3.85 -12.51 23.65
CA LEU A 486 3.53 -11.17 24.14
C LEU A 486 4.54 -10.72 25.21
N THR A 487 5.11 -9.53 25.04
CA THR A 487 5.96 -8.88 26.04
C THR A 487 5.97 -7.37 25.87
N SER A 488 6.15 -6.66 26.98
CA SER A 488 6.38 -5.21 27.02
C SER A 488 7.86 -4.83 26.96
N LEU A 489 8.76 -5.80 27.14
CA LEU A 489 10.21 -5.59 27.24
C LEU A 489 10.88 -5.40 25.88
N ASP A 490 12.12 -4.91 25.92
CA ASP A 490 12.99 -4.83 24.75
C ASP A 490 13.24 -6.22 24.13
N GLN A 491 13.15 -6.27 22.80
CA GLN A 491 13.32 -7.45 21.96
C GLN A 491 14.23 -7.11 20.76
N PRO A 492 14.97 -8.08 20.18
CA PRO A 492 15.67 -7.86 18.92
C PRO A 492 14.72 -7.45 17.79
N LEU A 493 15.11 -6.43 17.01
CA LEU A 493 14.38 -5.97 15.83
C LEU A 493 14.05 -7.13 14.87
N PRO A 494 12.92 -7.07 14.15
CA PRO A 494 12.54 -8.11 13.20
C PRO A 494 13.64 -8.42 12.20
N LEU A 495 13.90 -9.71 11.95
CA LEU A 495 14.97 -10.13 11.05
C LEU A 495 14.84 -9.45 9.68
N ASN A 496 15.98 -9.09 9.11
CA ASN A 496 16.10 -8.40 7.81
C ASN A 496 15.57 -6.97 7.73
N THR A 497 15.19 -6.34 8.86
CA THR A 497 14.99 -4.87 8.93
C THR A 497 16.32 -4.12 9.17
N TYR A 498 17.33 -4.80 9.70
CA TYR A 498 18.67 -4.27 10.00
C TYR A 498 19.77 -5.08 9.27
N PRO A 499 21.00 -4.55 9.07
CA PRO A 499 21.59 -3.34 9.65
C PRO A 499 20.91 -2.06 9.17
N ILE A 500 20.66 -1.14 10.09
CA ILE A 500 20.15 0.20 9.81
C ILE A 500 21.32 1.10 9.37
N GLN A 501 21.14 1.84 8.28
CA GLN A 501 22.17 2.72 7.71
C GLN A 501 21.85 4.17 8.02
N LEU A 502 22.87 4.91 8.45
CA LEU A 502 22.85 6.36 8.59
C LEU A 502 23.49 6.97 7.33
N GLU A 503 22.72 7.71 6.55
CA GLU A 503 23.16 8.43 5.35
C GLU A 503 23.28 9.93 5.67
N ILE A 504 24.48 10.51 5.49
CA ILE A 504 24.74 11.94 5.77
C ILE A 504 25.13 12.68 4.48
N GLY A 505 24.44 13.79 4.22
CA GLY A 505 24.72 14.77 3.18
C GLY A 505 24.82 16.20 3.72
N CYS A 506 25.16 17.15 2.85
CA CYS A 506 25.32 18.56 3.21
C CYS A 506 24.18 19.41 2.62
N PRO A 507 23.53 20.29 3.41
CA PRO A 507 22.50 21.19 2.91
C PRO A 507 23.03 22.16 1.84
N ARG A 508 22.15 22.59 0.93
CA ARG A 508 22.48 23.64 -0.07
C ARG A 508 22.51 25.03 0.57
N GLY A 509 23.57 25.36 1.30
CA GLY A 509 23.72 26.64 2.02
C GLY A 509 25.17 27.10 2.18
N ARG A 510 25.42 28.14 2.99
CA ARG A 510 26.78 28.64 3.33
C ARG A 510 27.24 28.32 4.77
N ASN A 511 26.35 27.81 5.63
CA ASN A 511 26.70 27.36 6.99
C ASN A 511 26.86 25.84 6.99
N PHE A 512 28.10 25.36 6.98
CA PHE A 512 28.41 23.92 6.84
C PHE A 512 28.75 23.22 8.17
N ASP A 513 29.01 23.97 9.25
CA ASP A 513 29.67 23.42 10.44
C ASP A 513 28.71 22.77 11.45
N SER A 514 27.39 22.99 11.31
CA SER A 514 26.38 22.49 12.26
C SER A 514 25.02 22.08 11.65
N GLN A 515 24.92 21.95 10.33
CA GLN A 515 23.71 21.49 9.64
C GLN A 515 23.99 20.32 8.70
N PHE A 516 23.16 19.29 8.76
CA PHE A 516 23.34 18.04 8.01
C PHE A 516 22.01 17.61 7.37
N GLU A 517 22.05 17.17 6.12
CA GLU A 517 20.95 16.39 5.56
C GLU A 517 21.16 14.94 6.00
N VAL A 518 20.20 14.37 6.72
CA VAL A 518 20.29 13.04 7.31
C VAL A 518 19.12 12.20 6.81
N ARG A 519 19.41 10.96 6.42
CA ARG A 519 18.41 9.94 6.09
C ARG A 519 18.82 8.66 6.81
N VAL A 520 17.87 8.02 7.50
CA VAL A 520 18.11 6.75 8.18
C VAL A 520 17.23 5.69 7.52
N VAL A 521 17.83 4.57 7.13
CA VAL A 521 17.13 3.51 6.37
C VAL A 521 17.37 2.11 6.94
N SER A 522 16.35 1.26 6.84
CA SER A 522 16.42 -0.17 7.10
C SER A 522 17.36 -0.88 6.10
N LYS A 523 17.61 -2.19 6.33
CA LYS A 523 18.28 -3.07 5.35
C LYS A 523 17.57 -3.13 3.99
N THR A 524 16.25 -2.92 3.96
CA THR A 524 15.45 -2.88 2.72
C THR A 524 15.49 -1.51 2.02
N GLY A 525 16.10 -0.49 2.63
CA GLY A 525 16.15 0.89 2.09
C GLY A 525 14.95 1.76 2.48
N ALA A 526 14.02 1.22 3.26
CA ALA A 526 12.85 1.92 3.77
C ALA A 526 13.27 2.94 4.85
N SER A 527 12.76 4.17 4.73
CA SER A 527 13.20 5.28 5.56
C SER A 527 12.43 5.40 6.87
N PHE A 528 13.20 5.61 7.93
CA PHE A 528 12.73 6.02 9.25
C PHE A 528 12.23 7.46 9.24
N ASP A 529 11.30 7.76 10.15
CA ASP A 529 11.01 9.14 10.53
C ASP A 529 11.96 9.55 11.66
N LEU A 530 12.47 10.78 11.62
CA LEU A 530 13.31 11.35 12.66
C LEU A 530 12.54 12.32 13.57
N THR A 531 11.24 12.51 13.37
CA THR A 531 10.33 13.14 14.35
C THR A 531 9.63 12.13 15.25
N GLU A 532 9.90 10.83 15.10
CA GLU A 532 9.36 9.78 15.97
C GLU A 532 10.24 9.58 17.21
N ASP A 533 9.76 10.02 18.38
CA ASP A 533 10.44 10.04 19.69
C ASP A 533 11.04 8.71 20.19
N SER A 534 10.75 7.59 19.52
CA SER A 534 11.41 6.30 19.77
C SER A 534 12.83 6.23 19.18
N ASN A 535 13.21 7.21 18.37
CA ASN A 535 14.43 7.27 17.57
C ASN A 535 15.02 8.69 17.60
N ARG A 536 16.34 8.82 17.53
CA ARG A 536 16.98 10.14 17.33
C ARG A 536 18.32 10.05 16.63
N VAL A 537 18.80 11.17 16.10
CA VAL A 537 20.19 11.34 15.66
C VAL A 537 20.84 12.47 16.46
N VAL A 538 21.96 12.16 17.11
CA VAL A 538 22.69 13.07 18.00
C VAL A 538 24.10 13.34 17.51
N ALA A 539 24.65 14.50 17.86
CA ALA A 539 26.05 14.85 17.65
C ALA A 539 26.93 14.34 18.81
N GLN A 540 28.02 13.65 18.48
CA GLN A 540 29.01 13.11 19.41
C GLN A 540 30.30 13.96 19.43
N PRO A 541 31.13 13.91 20.49
CA PRO A 541 31.09 12.97 21.63
C PRO A 541 30.12 13.32 22.78
N GLU A 542 29.68 14.57 22.88
CA GLU A 542 28.90 15.07 24.04
C GLU A 542 27.42 14.65 24.05
N THR A 543 26.95 13.87 23.06
CA THR A 543 25.54 13.43 22.91
C THR A 543 24.57 14.62 22.91
N ILE A 544 24.72 15.49 21.90
CA ILE A 544 23.94 16.71 21.72
C ILE A 544 22.80 16.42 20.74
N GLU A 545 21.56 16.70 21.15
CA GLU A 545 20.39 16.59 20.28
C GLU A 545 20.33 17.70 19.23
N ALA A 546 19.60 17.45 18.14
CA ALA A 546 19.37 18.47 17.12
C ALA A 546 18.43 19.56 17.66
N SER A 547 18.82 20.84 17.52
CA SER A 547 17.99 21.99 17.88
C SER A 547 16.87 22.28 16.88
N SER A 548 16.93 21.68 15.69
CA SER A 548 15.78 21.52 14.80
C SER A 548 15.92 20.30 13.90
N ILE A 549 14.78 19.69 13.57
CA ILE A 549 14.61 18.59 12.62
C ILE A 549 13.55 19.03 11.60
N GLU A 550 13.93 19.20 10.33
CA GLU A 550 13.02 19.68 9.28
C GLU A 550 12.95 18.70 8.10
N PRO A 551 11.78 18.19 7.68
CA PRO A 551 11.68 17.29 6.54
C PRO A 551 12.04 17.98 5.22
N VAL A 552 12.82 17.29 4.38
CA VAL A 552 13.27 17.80 3.08
C VAL A 552 12.21 17.57 2.02
N ARG A 553 11.58 18.66 1.57
CA ARG A 553 10.56 18.61 0.50
C ARG A 553 11.06 17.88 -0.75
N GLY A 554 10.30 16.89 -1.19
CA GLY A 554 10.61 16.06 -2.37
C GLY A 554 11.71 15.02 -2.17
N ARG A 555 12.08 14.71 -0.92
CA ARG A 555 13.01 13.62 -0.56
C ARG A 555 12.55 12.93 0.71
N ASP A 556 11.57 12.05 0.57
CA ASP A 556 10.90 11.39 1.70
C ASP A 556 11.88 10.64 2.63
N GLY A 557 11.62 10.78 3.93
CA GLY A 557 12.49 10.25 4.99
C GLY A 557 13.87 10.92 5.10
N THR A 558 14.10 12.03 4.39
CA THR A 558 15.31 12.86 4.54
C THR A 558 14.97 14.11 5.37
N PHE A 559 15.80 14.43 6.35
CA PHE A 559 15.61 15.56 7.26
C PHE A 559 16.85 16.45 7.29
N VAL A 560 16.68 17.76 7.47
CA VAL A 560 17.75 18.67 7.85
C VAL A 560 17.82 18.70 9.37
N LEU A 561 18.95 18.28 9.92
CA LEU A 561 19.24 18.37 11.35
C LEU A 561 20.21 19.53 11.60
N LYS A 562 19.84 20.42 12.51
CA LYS A 562 20.67 21.52 12.98
C LYS A 562 21.14 21.22 14.41
N PHE A 563 22.40 21.52 14.71
CA PHE A 563 22.96 21.47 16.06
C PHE A 563 23.43 22.86 16.48
N ASP A 564 23.31 23.19 17.77
CA ASP A 564 23.74 24.49 18.32
C ASP A 564 25.23 24.51 18.72
N LYS A 565 26.03 23.60 18.14
CA LYS A 565 27.48 23.50 18.34
C LYS A 565 28.23 23.87 17.07
N SER A 566 29.32 24.64 17.21
CA SER A 566 30.16 25.11 16.10
C SER A 566 31.05 24.04 15.44
N SER A 567 31.08 22.82 15.97
CA SER A 567 31.73 21.67 15.34
C SER A 567 31.08 20.36 15.78
N VAL A 568 30.56 19.61 14.80
CA VAL A 568 30.06 18.24 14.95
C VAL A 568 31.09 17.30 14.36
N GLN A 569 31.59 16.33 15.15
CA GLN A 569 32.64 15.39 14.73
C GLN A 569 32.08 14.05 14.23
N GLU A 570 30.91 13.66 14.74
CA GLU A 570 30.26 12.40 14.47
C GLU A 570 28.76 12.54 14.72
N LEU A 571 27.95 11.96 13.85
CA LEU A 571 26.51 11.80 14.07
C LEU A 571 26.24 10.34 14.43
N ALA A 572 25.37 10.12 15.41
CA ALA A 572 25.01 8.81 15.92
C ALA A 572 23.48 8.66 15.92
N TYR A 573 22.99 7.62 15.25
CA TYR A 573 21.61 7.20 15.30
C TYR A 573 21.40 6.28 16.52
N GLN A 574 20.41 6.63 17.34
CA GLN A 574 20.09 5.97 18.61
C GLN A 574 18.60 5.63 18.67
N ARG A 575 18.27 4.58 19.43
CA ARG A 575 16.88 4.15 19.71
C ARG A 575 16.62 4.12 21.21
N SER A 576 15.38 4.45 21.60
CA SER A 576 14.94 4.35 22.98
C SER A 576 14.55 2.91 23.32
N SER A 577 15.01 2.44 24.48
CA SER A 577 14.55 1.19 25.11
C SER A 577 13.31 1.42 25.98
N VAL A 578 12.69 0.35 26.47
CA VAL A 578 11.53 0.39 27.37
C VAL A 578 11.79 1.21 28.64
N LYS A 579 13.05 1.28 29.10
CA LYS A 579 13.48 2.02 30.31
C LYS A 579 13.85 3.48 30.04
N GLY A 580 13.64 3.97 28.81
CA GLY A 580 14.03 5.32 28.40
C GLY A 580 15.53 5.53 28.15
N ASN A 581 16.34 4.46 28.25
CA ASN A 581 17.75 4.50 27.88
C ASN A 581 17.92 4.55 26.35
N TRP A 582 18.99 5.19 25.88
CA TRP A 582 19.28 5.35 24.46
C TRP A 582 20.43 4.44 24.00
N THR A 583 20.12 3.45 23.16
CA THR A 583 21.10 2.50 22.60
C THR A 583 21.65 3.02 21.28
N LEU A 584 22.98 2.98 21.12
CA LEU A 584 23.65 3.30 19.86
C LEU A 584 23.41 2.21 18.82
N VAL A 585 22.88 2.57 17.66
CA VAL A 585 22.63 1.64 16.55
C VAL A 585 23.63 1.79 15.42
N ASN A 586 23.96 3.03 15.04
CA ASN A 586 24.94 3.31 14.01
C ASN A 586 25.54 4.71 14.23
N SER A 587 26.80 4.93 13.84
CA SER A 587 27.42 6.26 13.86
C SER A 587 28.34 6.46 12.66
N GLN A 588 28.45 7.72 12.23
CA GLN A 588 29.29 8.12 11.12
C GLN A 588 29.97 9.45 11.41
N LYS A 589 31.31 9.47 11.27
CA LYS A 589 32.12 10.67 11.42
C LYS A 589 31.86 11.68 10.31
N VAL A 590 31.69 12.94 10.72
CA VAL A 590 31.60 14.13 9.86
C VAL A 590 32.85 14.97 10.13
N ALA A 591 33.73 15.08 9.14
CA ALA A 591 35.10 15.48 9.41
C ALA A 591 35.24 16.96 9.80
N ALA A 592 35.63 17.20 11.06
CA ALA A 592 36.02 18.51 11.56
C ALA A 592 37.51 18.81 11.27
N GLY A 593 37.75 19.88 10.51
CA GLY A 593 38.97 20.71 10.47
C GLY A 593 40.37 20.06 10.50
N LEU A 594 40.99 19.90 9.31
CA LEU A 594 42.42 20.23 9.08
C LEU A 594 42.86 20.26 7.59
N ALA A 595 41.92 20.42 6.66
CA ALA A 595 42.20 20.59 5.23
C ALA A 595 41.36 21.74 4.66
N PRO A 596 41.90 22.57 3.75
CA PRO A 596 41.24 23.81 3.33
C PRO A 596 39.95 23.54 2.55
N ALA A 597 38.80 23.67 3.22
CA ALA A 597 37.44 23.73 2.65
C ALA A 597 37.09 22.69 1.55
N SER A 598 37.70 21.49 1.54
CA SER A 598 37.64 20.62 0.36
C SER A 598 37.53 19.09 0.57
N THR A 599 37.47 18.56 1.80
CA THR A 599 37.67 17.11 1.98
C THR A 599 36.38 16.30 2.24
N VAL A 600 35.33 16.87 2.83
CA VAL A 600 33.99 16.22 2.91
C VAL A 600 33.00 16.86 1.94
N CYS A 601 32.97 18.20 1.88
CA CYS A 601 32.10 18.95 0.95
C CYS A 601 32.61 18.99 -0.52
N ASN A 602 33.70 18.29 -0.87
CA ASN A 602 34.23 18.27 -2.25
C ASN A 602 34.69 16.88 -2.73
N MET A 603 34.82 15.87 -1.85
CA MET A 603 34.94 14.48 -2.28
C MET A 603 33.57 13.85 -2.56
N ARG A 604 32.85 14.40 -3.54
CA ARG A 604 31.75 13.72 -4.26
C ARG A 604 31.38 14.42 -5.58
N LYS A 605 32.37 14.64 -6.45
CA LYS A 605 32.13 14.61 -7.90
C LYS A 605 32.12 13.19 -8.48
N ASP A 606 32.72 12.23 -7.76
CA ASP A 606 32.94 10.86 -8.26
C ASP A 606 32.31 9.74 -7.39
N ILE A 607 31.44 10.08 -6.43
CA ILE A 607 30.56 9.08 -5.75
C ILE A 607 29.14 9.63 -5.62
N LEU A 608 28.48 9.91 -6.74
CA LEU A 608 27.08 9.51 -6.80
C LEU A 608 27.06 7.99 -6.60
N VAL A 609 26.17 7.48 -5.75
CA VAL A 609 25.78 6.06 -5.87
C VAL A 609 25.27 5.93 -7.31
N PRO A 610 25.82 5.04 -8.15
CA PRO A 610 25.34 4.91 -9.51
C PRO A 610 23.85 4.55 -9.47
N ALA A 611 23.05 5.22 -10.30
CA ALA A 611 21.86 4.57 -10.82
C ALA A 611 22.31 3.20 -11.37
N MET A 612 21.58 2.13 -11.04
CA MET A 612 21.94 0.74 -11.32
C MET A 612 22.65 0.60 -12.67
N ASP A 613 23.96 0.33 -12.65
CA ASP A 613 24.72 0.14 -13.89
C ASP A 613 24.45 -1.27 -14.44
N ILE A 614 23.35 -1.36 -15.17
CA ILE A 614 22.85 -2.55 -15.88
C ILE A 614 23.92 -3.17 -16.79
N ARG A 615 24.97 -2.42 -17.18
CA ARG A 615 26.03 -2.91 -18.09
C ARG A 615 26.96 -3.96 -17.47
N ASN A 616 27.03 -4.08 -16.14
CA ASN A 616 27.81 -5.16 -15.49
C ASN A 616 27.01 -6.45 -15.26
N TYR A 617 25.69 -6.48 -15.50
CA TYR A 617 24.91 -7.71 -15.47
C TYR A 617 25.20 -8.62 -16.69
N LEU A 618 25.59 -8.01 -17.82
CA LEU A 618 25.81 -8.69 -19.11
C LEU A 618 27.21 -9.34 -19.29
N LYS A 619 27.96 -9.60 -18.21
CA LYS A 619 29.32 -10.21 -18.29
C LYS A 619 29.62 -11.33 -17.28
N ARG A 620 28.62 -11.86 -16.58
CA ARG A 620 28.77 -13.07 -15.74
C ARG A 620 27.58 -14.05 -15.87
N SER A 621 27.35 -14.49 -17.10
CA SER A 621 26.87 -15.84 -17.40
C SER A 621 27.80 -16.43 -18.47
N HIS A 622 27.86 -17.76 -18.59
CA HIS A 622 28.86 -18.52 -19.37
C HIS A 622 30.25 -18.63 -18.73
N SER A 623 30.34 -19.51 -17.74
CA SER A 623 31.45 -20.47 -17.66
C SER A 623 30.96 -21.75 -17.02
N ASP A 624 30.75 -22.77 -17.84
CA ASP A 624 30.73 -24.16 -17.39
C ASP A 624 31.70 -24.98 -18.27
N SER A 625 32.10 -26.14 -17.78
CA SER A 625 33.37 -26.84 -18.13
C SER A 625 33.68 -27.19 -19.61
N SER A 626 34.96 -27.07 -20.02
CA SER A 626 35.81 -28.20 -20.48
C SER A 626 37.22 -27.74 -20.98
N SER A 627 38.14 -28.70 -21.14
CA SER A 627 39.55 -28.61 -21.63
C SER A 627 39.70 -28.04 -23.07
N ASP A 628 40.85 -27.60 -23.58
CA ASP A 628 42.23 -28.12 -23.43
C ASP A 628 43.34 -27.08 -23.80
N GLU A 629 44.63 -27.48 -23.82
CA GLU A 629 45.84 -26.65 -23.93
C GLU A 629 46.02 -25.74 -25.19
N SER A 630 46.67 -24.57 -25.02
CA SER A 630 48.06 -24.29 -25.51
C SER A 630 48.41 -22.83 -25.95
N GLN A 631 49.59 -22.38 -25.49
CA GLN A 631 50.55 -21.39 -26.05
C GLN A 631 50.25 -19.87 -26.26
N ILE A 632 50.69 -19.08 -25.25
CA ILE A 632 51.57 -17.88 -25.20
C ILE A 632 52.13 -17.20 -26.52
N PRO A 633 52.69 -15.95 -26.53
CA PRO A 633 52.05 -14.62 -26.70
C PRO A 633 52.84 -13.72 -27.73
N PRO A 634 53.24 -12.41 -27.55
CA PRO A 634 52.67 -11.20 -26.91
C PRO A 634 52.83 -9.87 -27.73
N ARG A 635 52.58 -8.70 -27.09
CA ARG A 635 53.26 -7.36 -27.28
C ARG A 635 52.94 -6.56 -28.59
N LYS A 636 53.04 -5.21 -28.67
CA LYS A 636 53.17 -4.08 -27.71
C LYS A 636 52.96 -2.73 -28.46
N VAL A 637 52.56 -1.66 -27.74
CA VAL A 637 53.07 -0.25 -27.75
C VAL A 637 53.35 0.48 -29.09
N ALA A 638 53.17 1.81 -29.25
CA ALA A 638 52.36 2.89 -28.65
C ALA A 638 52.73 4.22 -29.37
N LYS A 639 52.02 5.33 -29.06
CA LYS A 639 52.49 6.75 -29.18
C LYS A 639 52.73 7.28 -30.62
N SER A 640 52.66 8.58 -30.93
CA SER A 640 52.07 9.76 -30.24
C SER A 640 52.11 11.01 -31.14
N ALA A 641 51.34 12.03 -30.76
CA ALA A 641 51.60 13.48 -30.97
C ALA A 641 51.30 14.14 -32.34
N SER A 642 50.44 15.16 -32.28
CA SER A 642 50.63 16.58 -32.69
C SER A 642 50.97 16.95 -34.15
N THR A 643 50.50 18.04 -34.77
CA THR A 643 49.74 19.22 -34.29
C THR A 643 48.94 19.88 -35.44
N LYS A 644 47.94 20.71 -35.10
CA LYS A 644 47.17 21.62 -35.99
C LYS A 644 48.06 22.75 -36.59
N PRO A 645 47.67 23.52 -37.66
CA PRO A 645 46.31 24.09 -37.84
C PRO A 645 45.74 24.35 -39.27
N LYS A 646 44.44 24.71 -39.28
CA LYS A 646 43.67 25.69 -40.13
C LYS A 646 44.32 26.14 -41.47
N THR A 647 43.64 26.25 -42.62
CA THR A 647 42.20 26.23 -43.01
C THR A 647 42.11 25.92 -44.55
N THR A 648 41.02 25.94 -45.33
CA THR A 648 39.68 26.59 -45.23
C THR A 648 38.57 25.70 -45.86
N ALA A 649 37.58 26.28 -46.57
CA ALA A 649 36.51 25.64 -47.35
C ALA A 649 36.76 25.81 -48.88
N LYS A 650 36.09 25.17 -49.85
CA LYS A 650 34.78 24.48 -49.86
C LYS A 650 34.65 23.58 -51.13
N ALA A 651 33.86 22.50 -51.03
CA ALA A 651 33.16 21.75 -52.11
C ALA A 651 33.93 21.23 -53.35
N SER A 652 33.87 19.91 -53.59
CA SER A 652 34.09 19.29 -54.91
C SER A 652 33.14 18.10 -55.14
N ALA A 653 32.98 17.71 -56.41
CA ALA A 653 31.93 16.80 -56.90
C ALA A 653 32.26 15.30 -56.76
N ALA A 654 31.24 14.45 -56.93
CA ALA A 654 31.32 13.01 -56.75
C ALA A 654 31.66 12.22 -58.02
N LYS A 655 32.55 11.22 -57.89
CA LYS A 655 32.22 9.79 -58.14
C LYS A 655 33.39 8.85 -57.78
N LYS A 656 33.07 7.83 -56.95
CA LYS A 656 33.67 6.47 -56.75
C LYS A 656 35.17 6.25 -57.06
N PRO A 657 35.93 5.55 -56.17
CA PRO A 657 35.67 4.11 -55.96
C PRO A 657 36.04 3.54 -54.56
N ALA A 658 36.12 2.20 -54.49
CA ALA A 658 36.63 1.32 -53.42
C ALA A 658 35.70 1.05 -52.22
N ALA A 659 35.37 -0.23 -52.05
CA ALA A 659 34.59 -0.74 -50.92
C ALA A 659 35.45 -0.79 -49.65
N GLN A 660 35.06 -0.04 -48.62
CA GLN A 660 35.54 -0.23 -47.26
C GLN A 660 34.46 -0.98 -46.47
N LYS A 661 34.84 -2.12 -45.84
CA LYS A 661 33.97 -2.79 -44.87
C LYS A 661 33.71 -1.82 -43.70
N ALA A 662 32.47 -1.37 -43.57
CA ALA A 662 32.06 -0.62 -42.39
C ALA A 662 32.27 -1.49 -41.13
N LYS A 663 32.89 -0.91 -40.10
CA LYS A 663 32.89 -1.53 -38.77
C LYS A 663 31.47 -1.44 -38.24
N ALA A 664 30.76 -2.55 -38.15
CA ALA A 664 29.45 -2.61 -37.51
C ALA A 664 29.56 -2.07 -36.08
N THR A 665 28.88 -0.95 -35.83
CA THR A 665 28.56 -0.49 -34.48
C THR A 665 27.44 -1.37 -33.92
N SER A 666 27.42 -1.63 -32.62
CA SER A 666 26.36 -2.44 -32.03
C SER A 666 25.02 -1.68 -32.02
N PRO A 667 23.86 -2.36 -32.10
CA PRO A 667 22.56 -1.70 -32.25
C PRO A 667 22.23 -0.78 -31.07
N ASN A 668 22.58 -1.21 -29.85
CA ASN A 668 22.48 -0.41 -28.63
C ASN A 668 23.27 0.91 -28.71
N LYS A 669 24.40 0.96 -29.43
CA LYS A 669 25.18 2.19 -29.60
C LYS A 669 24.50 3.15 -30.58
N THR A 670 23.93 2.61 -31.66
CA THR A 670 23.13 3.36 -32.64
C THR A 670 21.88 3.95 -31.98
N TYR A 671 21.19 3.18 -31.14
CA TYR A 671 20.07 3.64 -30.31
C TYR A 671 20.48 4.72 -29.28
N ASP A 672 21.56 4.51 -28.52
CA ASP A 672 22.14 5.49 -27.59
C ASP A 672 22.52 6.82 -28.28
N GLU A 673 22.82 6.81 -29.58
CA GLU A 673 23.11 8.00 -30.41
C GLU A 673 21.82 8.65 -30.94
N ALA A 674 20.81 7.86 -31.28
CA ALA A 674 19.48 8.34 -31.67
C ALA A 674 18.74 9.04 -30.52
N ILE A 675 18.74 8.45 -29.32
CA ILE A 675 18.17 9.06 -28.11
C ILE A 675 18.82 10.42 -27.81
N LYS A 676 20.15 10.51 -27.88
CA LYS A 676 20.87 11.80 -27.75
C LYS A 676 20.48 12.81 -28.83
N SER A 677 20.03 12.36 -30.01
CA SER A 677 19.52 13.23 -31.07
C SER A 677 18.13 13.77 -30.72
N ILE A 678 17.23 12.93 -30.17
CA ILE A 678 15.90 13.33 -29.67
C ILE A 678 16.05 14.36 -28.54
N ASP A 679 16.76 14.01 -27.46
CA ASP A 679 16.95 14.88 -26.29
C ASP A 679 17.58 16.24 -26.69
N LYS A 680 18.54 16.23 -27.62
CA LYS A 680 19.17 17.44 -28.16
C LYS A 680 18.25 18.25 -29.07
N THR A 681 17.33 17.60 -29.78
CA THR A 681 16.33 18.26 -30.63
C THR A 681 15.28 18.94 -29.75
N TYR A 682 14.76 18.23 -28.74
CA TYR A 682 13.85 18.78 -27.74
C TYR A 682 14.47 19.97 -26.99
N ALA A 683 15.72 19.84 -26.52
CA ALA A 683 16.44 20.94 -25.87
C ALA A 683 16.65 22.16 -26.80
N GLN A 684 16.75 21.98 -28.12
CA GLN A 684 16.83 23.09 -29.08
C GLN A 684 15.49 23.82 -29.24
N PHE A 685 14.37 23.09 -29.29
CA PHE A 685 13.03 23.69 -29.26
C PHE A 685 12.81 24.48 -27.96
N LEU A 686 13.07 23.85 -26.80
CA LEU A 686 12.95 24.51 -25.48
C LEU A 686 13.85 25.76 -25.35
N LYS A 687 15.06 25.77 -25.93
CA LYS A 687 15.99 26.91 -25.88
C LYS A 687 15.59 28.07 -26.80
N LYS A 688 14.85 27.81 -27.88
CA LYS A 688 14.30 28.85 -28.77
C LYS A 688 12.96 29.40 -28.28
N TYR A 689 12.29 28.71 -27.37
CA TYR A 689 11.00 29.07 -26.82
C TYR A 689 11.04 30.40 -26.04
N LYS A 690 10.09 31.29 -26.32
CA LYS A 690 9.83 32.53 -25.57
C LYS A 690 8.31 32.68 -25.37
N PRO A 691 7.86 33.37 -24.31
CA PRO A 691 6.42 33.57 -24.04
C PRO A 691 5.60 34.23 -25.16
N ASN A 692 6.26 34.87 -26.13
CA ASN A 692 5.64 35.51 -27.30
C ASN A 692 6.11 34.88 -28.64
N GLY A 693 6.64 33.65 -28.60
CA GLY A 693 7.05 32.91 -29.80
C GLY A 693 5.88 32.40 -30.62
N SER A 694 6.15 32.00 -31.87
CA SER A 694 5.14 31.59 -32.86
C SER A 694 5.14 30.08 -33.16
N TRP A 695 5.69 29.25 -32.27
CA TRP A 695 5.90 27.82 -32.56
C TRP A 695 4.65 26.99 -32.28
N THR A 696 4.26 26.15 -33.24
CA THR A 696 3.06 25.31 -33.20
C THR A 696 3.40 23.82 -33.05
N ALA A 697 2.40 22.97 -32.74
CA ALA A 697 2.53 21.52 -32.77
C ALA A 697 3.01 20.97 -34.15
N ASP A 698 2.73 21.68 -35.24
CA ASP A 698 3.21 21.33 -36.59
C ASP A 698 4.75 21.34 -36.68
N GLU A 699 5.40 22.34 -36.08
CA GLU A 699 6.86 22.46 -36.13
C GLU A 699 7.58 21.46 -35.21
N PHE A 700 6.95 21.07 -34.09
CA PHE A 700 7.42 19.95 -33.27
C PHE A 700 7.28 18.64 -34.04
N SER A 701 6.08 18.32 -34.52
CA SER A 701 5.79 17.03 -35.17
C SER A 701 6.62 16.85 -36.45
N ALA A 702 6.72 17.86 -37.31
CA ALA A 702 7.61 17.86 -38.48
C ALA A 702 9.11 17.88 -38.11
N GLY A 703 9.46 18.38 -36.93
CA GLY A 703 10.82 18.34 -36.38
C GLY A 703 11.24 16.94 -35.95
N PHE A 704 10.37 16.24 -35.21
CA PHE A 704 10.60 14.89 -34.72
C PHE A 704 10.42 13.81 -35.81
N ALA A 705 9.51 14.00 -36.78
CA ALA A 705 9.37 13.11 -37.94
C ALA A 705 10.67 12.92 -38.74
N ARG A 706 11.56 13.93 -38.75
CA ARG A 706 12.89 13.85 -39.41
C ARG A 706 13.85 12.86 -38.75
N LEU A 707 13.50 12.32 -37.58
CA LEU A 707 14.28 11.31 -36.87
C LEU A 707 13.80 9.87 -37.20
N LEU A 708 12.67 9.69 -37.88
CA LEU A 708 12.19 8.37 -38.31
C LEU A 708 13.20 7.56 -39.15
N PRO A 709 14.02 8.15 -40.03
CA PRO A 709 15.09 7.41 -40.72
C PRO A 709 16.13 6.78 -39.78
N MET A 710 16.28 7.29 -38.55
CA MET A 710 17.15 6.67 -37.54
C MET A 710 16.53 5.39 -36.96
N ALA A 711 15.21 5.34 -36.80
CA ALA A 711 14.50 4.12 -36.41
C ALA A 711 14.54 3.07 -37.53
N GLN A 712 14.32 3.49 -38.78
CA GLN A 712 14.44 2.60 -39.94
C GLN A 712 15.86 2.02 -40.09
N ALA A 713 16.91 2.83 -39.84
CA ALA A 713 18.30 2.33 -39.85
C ALA A 713 18.62 1.35 -38.70
N ILE A 714 17.82 1.31 -37.63
CA ILE A 714 17.93 0.35 -36.53
C ILE A 714 17.03 -0.87 -36.77
N LYS A 715 15.98 -0.76 -37.61
CA LYS A 715 14.99 -1.82 -37.87
C LYS A 715 15.63 -3.16 -38.26
N ASP A 716 16.55 -3.11 -39.22
CA ASP A 716 17.29 -4.28 -39.73
C ASP A 716 18.26 -4.90 -38.71
N GLU A 717 18.61 -4.16 -37.66
CA GLU A 717 19.53 -4.60 -36.59
C GLU A 717 18.80 -5.04 -35.31
N SER A 718 17.64 -4.43 -35.00
CA SER A 718 16.84 -4.70 -33.81
C SER A 718 15.45 -4.07 -33.90
N LEU A 719 14.44 -4.88 -34.25
CA LEU A 719 13.03 -4.47 -34.22
C LEU A 719 12.59 -3.88 -32.85
N PRO A 720 12.99 -4.41 -31.67
CA PRO A 720 12.63 -3.81 -30.38
C PRO A 720 13.20 -2.40 -30.15
N LEU A 721 14.46 -2.13 -30.52
CA LEU A 721 15.05 -0.81 -30.37
C LEU A 721 14.43 0.20 -31.34
N ALA A 722 14.16 -0.22 -32.58
CA ALA A 722 13.49 0.62 -33.56
C ALA A 722 12.04 0.96 -33.13
N PHE A 723 11.29 -0.03 -32.61
CA PHE A 723 9.96 0.15 -32.02
C PHE A 723 9.96 1.19 -30.88
N ASN A 724 10.86 1.01 -29.90
CA ASN A 724 10.97 1.90 -28.76
C ASN A 724 11.37 3.34 -29.17
N LEU A 725 12.18 3.48 -30.22
CA LEU A 725 12.59 4.78 -30.74
C LEU A 725 11.42 5.53 -31.40
N ILE A 726 10.53 4.87 -32.15
CA ILE A 726 9.37 5.55 -32.75
C ILE A 726 8.37 6.00 -31.68
N LEU A 727 8.14 5.20 -30.63
CA LEU A 727 7.33 5.61 -29.49
C LEU A 727 7.93 6.82 -28.77
N ASP A 728 9.26 6.90 -28.66
CA ASP A 728 9.96 8.05 -28.09
C ASP A 728 9.90 9.31 -28.99
N ILE A 729 9.96 9.14 -30.31
CA ILE A 729 9.73 10.21 -31.31
C ILE A 729 8.31 10.76 -31.19
N GLY A 730 7.31 9.87 -31.14
CA GLY A 730 5.90 10.23 -30.98
C GLY A 730 5.64 11.03 -29.71
N GLU A 731 6.20 10.58 -28.60
CA GLU A 731 6.03 11.20 -27.28
C GLU A 731 6.61 12.63 -27.18
N HIS A 732 7.58 13.00 -28.02
CA HIS A 732 8.08 14.38 -28.12
C HIS A 732 7.41 15.20 -29.25
N SER A 733 6.65 14.56 -30.14
CA SER A 733 6.17 15.16 -31.40
C SER A 733 5.07 16.20 -31.24
N TYR A 734 4.25 16.13 -30.19
CA TYR A 734 3.16 17.08 -29.94
C TYR A 734 3.61 18.34 -29.18
N GLY A 735 4.86 18.36 -28.69
CA GLY A 735 5.43 19.50 -27.98
C GLY A 735 4.78 19.78 -26.62
N ASP A 736 4.62 21.08 -26.32
CA ASP A 736 4.14 21.56 -25.02
C ASP A 736 2.76 22.22 -25.17
N VAL A 737 1.72 21.37 -25.18
CA VAL A 737 0.32 21.79 -25.38
C VAL A 737 -0.20 22.68 -24.26
N ASP A 738 0.25 22.49 -23.02
CA ASP A 738 -0.28 23.16 -21.84
C ASP A 738 0.23 24.60 -21.63
N TYR A 739 1.16 25.08 -22.47
CA TYR A 739 1.86 26.37 -22.26
C TYR A 739 1.14 27.62 -22.81
N GLY A 740 0.15 27.48 -23.71
CA GLY A 740 -0.70 28.61 -24.11
C GLY A 740 -1.38 28.48 -25.48
N ALA A 741 -2.45 29.26 -25.70
CA ALA A 741 -3.40 29.17 -26.82
C ALA A 741 -2.86 29.42 -28.25
N LYS A 742 -1.54 29.38 -28.47
CA LYS A 742 -0.88 29.38 -29.79
C LYS A 742 -0.09 28.10 -30.09
N THR A 743 0.06 27.18 -29.12
CA THR A 743 0.69 25.87 -29.34
C THR A 743 -0.29 24.89 -30.01
N CYS A 744 -1.58 25.01 -29.67
CA CYS A 744 -2.72 24.45 -30.39
C CYS A 744 -2.95 25.19 -31.73
N GLY A 745 -2.05 24.93 -32.69
CA GLY A 745 -2.26 25.28 -34.09
C GLY A 745 -3.28 24.34 -34.72
N TYR A 746 -4.31 24.89 -35.39
CA TYR A 746 -5.04 24.16 -36.43
C TYR A 746 -4.14 24.16 -37.68
N GLY A 747 -3.40 23.06 -37.87
CA GLY A 747 -2.38 22.92 -38.92
C GLY A 747 -2.01 21.44 -39.18
N ASP A 748 -1.18 21.21 -40.20
CA ASP A 748 -0.83 19.91 -40.82
C ASP A 748 -0.01 18.95 -39.91
N THR A 749 -0.30 18.84 -38.62
CA THR A 749 0.19 17.72 -37.77
C THR A 749 -0.21 16.33 -38.30
N ASP A 750 -1.27 16.26 -39.13
CA ASP A 750 -1.76 15.06 -39.78
C ASP A 750 -0.67 14.32 -40.59
N GLU A 751 0.12 14.99 -41.42
CA GLU A 751 1.16 14.34 -42.24
C GLU A 751 2.31 13.77 -41.38
N PRO A 752 2.95 14.53 -40.46
CA PRO A 752 3.95 14.00 -39.55
C PRO A 752 3.44 12.87 -38.65
N PHE A 753 2.24 12.98 -38.07
CA PHE A 753 1.67 11.92 -37.24
C PHE A 753 1.34 10.67 -38.06
N GLN A 754 0.81 10.79 -39.27
CA GLN A 754 0.61 9.66 -40.17
C GLN A 754 1.94 9.02 -40.59
N ALA A 755 3.00 9.80 -40.80
CA ALA A 755 4.34 9.26 -41.08
C ALA A 755 4.89 8.45 -39.90
N MET A 756 4.71 8.92 -38.66
CA MET A 756 5.09 8.17 -37.45
C MET A 756 4.23 6.92 -37.25
N ASP A 757 2.91 7.03 -37.48
CA ASP A 757 1.95 5.94 -37.34
C ASP A 757 2.21 4.83 -38.37
N ASN A 758 2.45 5.18 -39.64
CA ASN A 758 2.82 4.21 -40.67
C ASN A 758 4.15 3.51 -40.34
N ALA A 759 5.15 4.26 -39.85
CA ALA A 759 6.45 3.68 -39.50
C ALA A 759 6.38 2.79 -38.25
N LEU A 760 5.54 3.11 -37.25
CA LEU A 760 5.31 2.24 -36.10
C LEU A 760 4.52 0.99 -36.50
N LEU A 761 3.47 1.14 -37.32
CA LEU A 761 2.67 0.04 -37.83
C LEU A 761 3.54 -0.97 -38.61
N GLU A 762 4.43 -0.49 -39.48
CA GLU A 762 5.39 -1.33 -40.21
C GLU A 762 6.27 -2.16 -39.27
N ILE A 763 6.74 -1.57 -38.15
CA ILE A 763 7.52 -2.30 -37.15
C ILE A 763 6.65 -3.25 -36.32
N ILE A 764 5.40 -2.88 -35.98
CA ILE A 764 4.45 -3.79 -35.31
C ILE A 764 4.23 -5.02 -36.20
N GLU A 765 4.04 -4.84 -37.50
CA GLU A 765 3.81 -5.94 -38.45
C GLU A 765 5.06 -6.81 -38.61
N SER A 766 6.25 -6.23 -38.83
CA SER A 766 7.50 -7.01 -38.84
C SER A 766 7.75 -7.76 -37.52
N ARG A 767 7.38 -7.19 -36.35
CA ARG A 767 7.48 -7.88 -35.05
C ARG A 767 6.49 -9.04 -34.87
N LEU A 768 5.36 -9.01 -35.57
CA LEU A 768 4.41 -10.13 -35.60
C LEU A 768 4.85 -11.21 -36.60
N GLU A 769 5.53 -10.84 -37.68
CA GLU A 769 6.07 -11.77 -38.67
C GLU A 769 7.30 -12.55 -38.16
N ASP A 770 8.16 -11.91 -37.36
CA ASP A 770 9.31 -12.56 -36.69
C ASP A 770 8.89 -13.48 -35.51
N CYS A 771 7.62 -13.47 -35.10
CA CYS A 771 7.11 -14.27 -33.98
C CYS A 771 6.76 -15.71 -34.42
N THR A 772 7.62 -16.69 -34.12
CA THR A 772 7.31 -18.12 -34.28
C THR A 772 6.80 -18.75 -32.98
N ASP A 773 5.48 -18.88 -32.86
CA ASP A 773 4.71 -19.57 -31.79
C ASP A 773 4.84 -19.09 -30.34
N HIS A 774 3.68 -18.94 -29.68
CA HIS A 774 3.42 -18.65 -28.25
C HIS A 774 4.04 -17.38 -27.62
N GLU A 775 5.28 -16.98 -27.93
CA GLU A 775 5.95 -15.81 -27.31
C GLU A 775 5.26 -14.46 -27.60
N CYS A 776 4.42 -14.38 -28.64
CA CYS A 776 3.68 -13.15 -28.97
C CYS A 776 2.38 -12.94 -28.14
N ASN A 777 1.93 -13.92 -27.34
CA ASN A 777 0.65 -13.84 -26.61
C ASN A 777 0.77 -13.84 -25.06
N ASP A 778 1.92 -14.20 -24.50
CA ASP A 778 2.12 -14.24 -23.04
C ASP A 778 2.70 -12.92 -22.51
N VAL A 779 1.88 -12.07 -21.89
CA VAL A 779 1.60 -12.03 -20.43
C VAL A 779 0.47 -11.00 -20.17
N ALA A 780 -0.12 -11.03 -18.98
CA ALA A 780 -1.18 -10.12 -18.53
C ALA A 780 -0.83 -8.63 -18.67
N PHE A 781 -1.83 -7.85 -19.08
CA PHE A 781 -1.83 -6.39 -19.13
C PHE A 781 -1.66 -5.80 -17.72
N ILE A 782 -0.49 -5.21 -17.43
CA ILE A 782 -0.24 -4.49 -16.18
C ILE A 782 -0.51 -2.99 -16.42
N LEU A 783 -1.64 -2.49 -15.90
CA LEU A 783 -1.79 -1.06 -15.69
C LEU A 783 -1.00 -0.65 -14.45
N SER A 784 0.17 -0.07 -14.68
CA SER A 784 0.81 0.83 -13.71
C SER A 784 0.93 2.25 -14.26
N PRO A 785 -0.19 2.99 -14.44
CA PRO A 785 -0.15 4.41 -14.21
C PRO A 785 0.15 4.58 -12.72
N THR A 786 1.43 4.73 -12.38
CA THR A 786 1.80 5.25 -11.08
C THR A 786 1.12 6.61 -10.91
N THR A 787 0.80 7.00 -9.67
CA THR A 787 0.30 8.34 -9.35
C THR A 787 1.16 9.45 -9.97
N ASP A 788 2.45 9.16 -10.15
CA ASP A 788 3.44 10.07 -10.67
C ASP A 788 3.50 10.17 -12.22
N ASP A 789 2.87 9.26 -12.97
CA ASP A 789 2.89 9.31 -14.45
C ASP A 789 1.81 10.27 -15.02
N MET A 790 0.79 10.61 -14.23
CA MET A 790 -0.31 11.51 -14.63
C MET A 790 0.02 13.02 -14.49
N GLY A 791 1.07 13.37 -13.76
CA GLY A 791 1.31 14.75 -13.30
C GLY A 791 0.23 15.24 -12.32
N THR A 792 0.21 16.56 -12.05
CA THR A 792 -0.89 17.17 -11.30
C THR A 792 -2.21 16.96 -12.05
N SER A 793 -3.31 16.72 -11.34
CA SER A 793 -4.58 16.42 -12.01
C SER A 793 -4.98 17.58 -12.95
N GLN A 794 -5.62 17.26 -14.08
CA GLN A 794 -6.01 18.32 -15.03
C GLN A 794 -6.90 19.38 -14.38
N ASP A 795 -7.66 19.02 -13.36
CA ASP A 795 -8.53 19.93 -12.63
C ASP A 795 -7.75 20.80 -11.64
N GLU A 796 -6.73 20.28 -10.95
CA GLU A 796 -5.77 21.11 -10.19
C GLU A 796 -5.01 22.07 -11.10
N LEU A 797 -4.58 21.63 -12.29
CA LEU A 797 -3.92 22.51 -13.26
C LEU A 797 -4.89 23.58 -13.79
N ARG A 798 -6.13 23.22 -14.15
CA ARG A 798 -7.17 24.19 -14.56
C ARG A 798 -7.48 25.19 -13.44
N GLU A 799 -7.61 24.74 -12.20
CA GLU A 799 -7.89 25.60 -11.04
C GLU A 799 -6.69 26.50 -10.70
N ALA A 800 -5.47 25.95 -10.76
CA ALA A 800 -4.22 26.69 -10.64
C ALA A 800 -3.94 27.62 -11.84
N LEU A 801 -4.69 27.53 -12.94
CA LEU A 801 -4.61 28.42 -14.10
C LEU A 801 -5.75 29.44 -14.19
N LYS A 802 -6.82 29.32 -13.39
CA LYS A 802 -7.86 30.37 -13.30
C LYS A 802 -7.23 31.73 -12.97
N PRO A 803 -7.62 32.82 -13.66
CA PRO A 803 -7.03 34.14 -13.48
C PRO A 803 -7.54 34.85 -12.20
N LYS A 804 -7.13 34.34 -11.03
CA LYS A 804 -7.23 35.06 -9.75
C LYS A 804 -6.09 36.07 -9.63
N GLY A 805 -6.27 37.24 -10.26
CA GLY A 805 -5.40 38.41 -10.11
C GLY A 805 -4.12 38.43 -10.95
N ILE A 806 -3.44 39.58 -10.94
CA ILE A 806 -2.19 39.84 -11.69
C ILE A 806 -1.04 39.06 -11.04
N ARG A 807 -0.64 37.94 -11.66
CA ARG A 807 0.46 37.09 -11.16
C ARG A 807 1.81 37.76 -11.34
N ASN A 808 2.69 37.61 -10.35
CA ASN A 808 4.09 38.02 -10.51
C ASN A 808 4.84 37.08 -11.49
N LYS A 809 5.80 37.63 -12.24
CA LYS A 809 6.56 36.93 -13.28
C LYS A 809 7.42 35.76 -12.76
N SER A 810 7.77 35.78 -11.47
CA SER A 810 8.59 34.73 -10.83
C SER A 810 7.78 33.45 -10.61
N GLN A 811 6.54 33.58 -10.14
CA GLN A 811 5.63 32.45 -9.88
C GLN A 811 5.37 31.63 -11.17
N PHE A 812 5.14 32.33 -12.28
CA PHE A 812 4.95 31.69 -13.59
C PHE A 812 6.18 30.89 -14.03
N LEU A 813 7.38 31.47 -13.89
CA LEU A 813 8.65 30.81 -14.26
C LEU A 813 9.01 29.64 -13.34
N MET A 814 8.56 29.64 -12.08
CA MET A 814 8.73 28.51 -11.16
C MET A 814 7.82 27.34 -11.54
N ASN A 815 6.52 27.60 -11.75
CA ASN A 815 5.56 26.56 -12.13
C ASN A 815 5.89 25.94 -13.51
N ASP A 816 6.31 26.76 -14.47
CA ASP A 816 6.79 26.29 -15.78
C ASP A 816 8.03 25.40 -15.67
N ARG A 817 8.97 25.73 -14.77
CA ARG A 817 10.16 24.89 -14.55
C ARG A 817 9.82 23.55 -13.91
N ALA A 818 8.90 23.52 -12.94
CA ALA A 818 8.46 22.29 -12.29
C ALA A 818 7.82 21.35 -13.32
N ARG A 819 6.79 21.84 -14.02
CA ARG A 819 6.03 21.11 -15.05
C ARG A 819 6.90 20.51 -16.16
N ARG A 820 7.94 21.23 -16.63
CA ARG A 820 8.91 20.69 -17.60
C ARG A 820 9.80 19.59 -17.00
N GLY A 821 10.11 19.67 -15.70
CA GLY A 821 10.79 18.60 -14.97
C GLY A 821 9.94 17.33 -14.91
N ASP A 822 8.66 17.49 -14.56
CA ASP A 822 7.69 16.38 -14.47
C ASP A 822 7.50 15.69 -15.82
N GLN A 823 7.33 16.45 -16.90
CA GLN A 823 7.23 15.91 -18.27
C GLN A 823 8.51 15.16 -18.68
N GLN A 824 9.70 15.67 -18.35
CA GLN A 824 10.96 14.98 -18.65
C GLN A 824 11.12 13.68 -17.84
N LEU A 825 10.62 13.66 -16.60
CA LEU A 825 10.63 12.49 -15.73
C LEU A 825 9.68 11.39 -16.27
N LEU A 826 8.46 11.76 -16.67
CA LEU A 826 7.50 10.88 -17.34
C LEU A 826 8.12 10.21 -18.57
N MET A 827 8.71 10.99 -19.48
CA MET A 827 9.34 10.45 -20.70
C MET A 827 10.45 9.46 -20.36
N THR A 828 11.25 9.77 -19.33
CA THR A 828 12.34 8.90 -18.86
C THR A 828 11.80 7.57 -18.31
N ARG A 829 10.73 7.60 -17.49
CA ARG A 829 10.08 6.40 -16.95
C ARG A 829 9.47 5.52 -18.03
N ARG A 830 8.71 6.10 -18.96
CA ARG A 830 8.14 5.40 -20.12
C ARG A 830 9.23 4.73 -20.96
N ARG A 831 10.35 5.44 -21.22
CA ARG A 831 11.52 4.92 -21.94
C ARG A 831 12.17 3.74 -21.20
N THR A 832 12.31 3.77 -19.87
CA THR A 832 12.81 2.64 -19.07
C THR A 832 11.84 1.46 -19.09
N ARG A 833 10.54 1.69 -18.82
CA ARG A 833 9.49 0.66 -18.85
C ARG A 833 9.48 -0.12 -20.17
N ARG A 834 9.64 0.56 -21.29
CA ARG A 834 9.71 -0.05 -22.64
C ARG A 834 10.96 -0.90 -22.92
N MET A 835 12.03 -0.74 -22.14
CA MET A 835 13.27 -1.52 -22.29
C MET A 835 13.29 -2.79 -21.42
N ASP A 836 12.55 -2.79 -20.31
CA ASP A 836 12.65 -3.82 -19.25
C ASP A 836 11.43 -4.78 -19.20
N THR A 837 10.50 -4.71 -20.15
CA THR A 837 9.20 -5.43 -20.10
C THR A 837 8.98 -6.43 -21.24
N VAL A 838 8.18 -7.46 -20.95
CA VAL A 838 7.79 -8.52 -21.89
C VAL A 838 6.55 -8.11 -22.71
N ASP A 839 5.52 -7.52 -22.08
CA ASP A 839 4.30 -7.05 -22.77
C ASP A 839 4.54 -5.72 -23.53
N TRP A 840 5.30 -5.80 -24.61
CA TRP A 840 5.62 -4.66 -25.46
C TRP A 840 4.37 -4.03 -26.10
N ALA A 841 3.36 -4.86 -26.43
CA ALA A 841 2.15 -4.42 -27.11
C ALA A 841 1.18 -3.69 -26.15
N GLY A 842 0.98 -4.21 -24.94
CA GLY A 842 0.15 -3.58 -23.91
C GLY A 842 0.74 -2.26 -23.40
N ASN A 843 2.06 -2.22 -23.18
CA ASN A 843 2.74 -0.98 -22.79
C ASN A 843 2.64 0.11 -23.87
N ALA A 844 2.86 -0.24 -25.13
CA ALA A 844 2.72 0.71 -26.24
C ALA A 844 1.27 1.18 -26.43
N LEU A 845 0.29 0.27 -26.28
CA LEU A 845 -1.13 0.63 -26.32
C LEU A 845 -1.48 1.64 -25.22
N ASN A 846 -0.97 1.44 -24.00
CA ASN A 846 -1.19 2.37 -22.89
C ASN A 846 -0.53 3.74 -23.15
N ASP A 847 0.78 3.78 -23.41
CA ASP A 847 1.54 5.01 -23.67
C ASP A 847 0.85 5.86 -24.76
N LEU A 848 0.51 5.23 -25.91
CA LEU A 848 -0.14 5.91 -27.03
C LEU A 848 -1.57 6.36 -26.71
N SER A 849 -2.38 5.55 -26.02
CA SER A 849 -3.77 5.89 -25.70
C SER A 849 -3.89 6.96 -24.61
N GLU A 850 -2.92 7.03 -23.69
CA GLU A 850 -2.83 8.09 -22.69
C GLU A 850 -2.38 9.41 -23.33
N THR A 851 -1.31 9.39 -24.13
CA THR A 851 -0.84 10.58 -24.85
C THR A 851 -1.90 11.10 -25.83
N ARG A 852 -2.59 10.21 -26.56
CA ARG A 852 -3.71 10.57 -27.42
C ARG A 852 -4.80 11.31 -26.64
N ARG A 853 -5.31 10.74 -25.54
CA ARG A 853 -6.33 11.39 -24.67
C ARG A 853 -5.88 12.76 -24.15
N ARG A 854 -4.61 12.92 -23.77
CA ARG A 854 -4.06 14.20 -23.32
C ARG A 854 -4.15 15.27 -24.41
N ILE A 855 -3.64 14.97 -25.61
CA ILE A 855 -3.55 15.95 -26.71
C ILE A 855 -4.87 16.13 -27.47
N ASP A 856 -5.83 15.20 -27.31
CA ASP A 856 -7.17 15.29 -27.90
C ASP A 856 -7.94 16.51 -27.40
N SER A 857 -7.79 16.86 -26.12
CA SER A 857 -8.34 18.09 -25.53
C SER A 857 -7.83 19.40 -26.19
N TRP A 858 -6.81 19.30 -27.04
CA TRP A 858 -6.22 20.39 -27.83
C TRP A 858 -6.46 20.25 -29.34
N GLY A 859 -7.27 19.28 -29.77
CA GLY A 859 -7.62 18.99 -31.18
C GLY A 859 -6.63 18.11 -31.93
N LEU A 860 -5.56 17.62 -31.29
CA LEU A 860 -4.45 16.90 -31.94
C LEU A 860 -4.60 15.36 -31.90
N GLY A 861 -5.56 14.84 -31.14
CA GLY A 861 -5.69 13.39 -30.89
C GLY A 861 -6.24 12.57 -32.06
N LYS A 862 -6.85 13.21 -33.06
CA LYS A 862 -7.54 12.52 -34.16
C LYS A 862 -6.64 11.54 -34.92
N HIS A 863 -5.45 11.98 -35.34
CA HIS A 863 -4.52 11.22 -36.20
C HIS A 863 -3.26 10.71 -35.50
N TYR A 864 -3.09 11.01 -34.21
CA TYR A 864 -1.95 10.52 -33.42
C TYR A 864 -2.01 8.98 -33.26
N PHE A 865 -1.12 8.28 -33.99
CA PHE A 865 -0.94 6.82 -33.96
C PHE A 865 -2.23 5.99 -34.13
N ALA A 866 -3.19 6.49 -34.91
CA ALA A 866 -4.53 5.91 -34.98
C ALA A 866 -4.55 4.45 -35.49
N LYS A 867 -3.72 4.11 -36.48
CA LYS A 867 -3.62 2.73 -37.02
C LYS A 867 -2.86 1.82 -36.06
N SER A 868 -1.76 2.29 -35.50
CA SER A 868 -0.93 1.55 -34.55
C SER A 868 -1.71 1.21 -33.28
N ILE A 869 -2.47 2.16 -32.73
CA ILE A 869 -3.39 1.92 -31.61
C ILE A 869 -4.41 0.84 -31.99
N ALA A 870 -5.08 0.96 -33.15
CA ALA A 870 -6.06 -0.05 -33.58
C ALA A 870 -5.45 -1.45 -33.76
N LYS A 871 -4.22 -1.55 -34.28
CA LYS A 871 -3.47 -2.82 -34.40
C LYS A 871 -3.11 -3.40 -33.03
N LEU A 872 -2.61 -2.57 -32.11
CA LEU A 872 -2.25 -2.98 -30.74
C LEU A 872 -3.48 -3.39 -29.92
N SER A 873 -4.60 -2.66 -30.04
CA SER A 873 -5.91 -3.03 -29.52
C SER A 873 -6.35 -4.42 -29.99
N ALA A 874 -6.23 -4.69 -31.30
CA ALA A 874 -6.57 -5.99 -31.89
C ALA A 874 -5.65 -7.12 -31.39
N ILE A 875 -4.34 -6.87 -31.21
CA ILE A 875 -3.40 -7.84 -30.63
C ILE A 875 -3.78 -8.17 -29.18
N LYS A 876 -4.16 -7.18 -28.37
CA LYS A 876 -4.50 -7.39 -26.95
C LYS A 876 -5.95 -7.83 -26.71
N GLY A 877 -6.82 -7.83 -27.73
CA GLY A 877 -8.26 -8.10 -27.57
C GLY A 877 -9.02 -7.01 -26.79
N ILE A 878 -8.52 -5.77 -26.79
CA ILE A 878 -9.07 -4.65 -26.01
C ILE A 878 -9.72 -3.63 -26.96
N ASP A 879 -11.02 -3.41 -26.84
CA ASP A 879 -11.69 -2.32 -27.55
C ASP A 879 -11.36 -0.98 -26.86
N VAL A 880 -10.66 -0.10 -27.57
CA VAL A 880 -10.31 1.24 -27.09
C VAL A 880 -11.29 2.21 -27.76
N PRO A 881 -12.08 3.01 -27.00
CA PRO A 881 -13.15 3.81 -27.57
C PRO A 881 -12.68 4.70 -28.72
N ARG A 882 -13.51 4.80 -29.76
CA ARG A 882 -13.14 5.51 -30.98
C ARG A 882 -13.22 7.01 -30.75
N TYR A 883 -12.49 7.76 -31.56
CA TYR A 883 -12.45 9.23 -31.52
C TYR A 883 -13.85 9.90 -31.49
N ASN A 884 -14.87 9.30 -32.13
CA ASN A 884 -16.22 9.84 -32.14
C ASN A 884 -17.02 9.59 -30.85
N ASP A 885 -16.62 8.62 -30.02
CA ASP A 885 -17.39 8.20 -28.83
C ASP A 885 -17.19 9.18 -27.65
N TYR A 886 -16.11 9.97 -27.67
CA TYR A 886 -15.82 11.00 -26.66
C TYR A 886 -16.53 12.34 -26.89
N HIS A 887 -17.19 12.54 -28.03
CA HIS A 887 -17.80 13.83 -28.41
C HIS A 887 -19.34 13.88 -28.34
N GLN A 888 -20.02 12.84 -27.87
CA GLN A 888 -21.48 12.84 -27.67
C GLN A 888 -21.94 13.22 -26.25
N SER A 889 -21.47 14.35 -25.69
CA SER A 889 -22.05 14.89 -24.43
C SER A 889 -21.81 16.39 -24.13
N PHE A 890 -21.47 17.23 -25.11
CA PHE A 890 -21.48 18.69 -24.95
C PHE A 890 -22.37 19.35 -26.00
N GLY A 891 -23.67 19.28 -25.76
CA GLY A 891 -24.72 19.62 -26.73
C GLY A 891 -26.05 20.11 -26.15
N MET A 892 -26.08 20.58 -24.89
CA MET A 892 -26.99 21.61 -24.35
C MET A 892 -26.60 21.95 -22.90
#